data_AF-A0A8J9ZES6-F1
#
_entry.id   AF-A0A8J9ZES6-F1
#
_cell.length_a   1.000
_cell.length_b   1.000
_cell.length_c   1.000
_cell.angle_alpha   90.00
_cell.angle_beta   90.00
_cell.angle_gamma   90.00
#
_symmetry.space_group_name_H-M   'P 1'
#
loop_
_entity.id
_entity.type
_entity.pdbx_description
1 polymer ?
#
loop_
_entity_poly.entity_id
_entity_poly.type
_entity_poly.pdbx_seq_one_letter_code
_entity_poly.pdbx_strand_id
1 'polypeptide(L)'
;MRVILLFMFICYVGCHGNANVATTTVSNIRPTLSSNGDVQVFRSQLWVCALQYSISTYTCTGSDITTLNIADVDFFDATVTKLTVNCIYKINHSNFTVFDNLQSFIKTVRLWDCFEEEIGKEVLLGLAHVDFLDIGNILSILTDGYDLHTEFSRIKEPLDSVRLDPDLFASVPKLKKLSIHWLYMDAFPEAIYHQTNDQAHLKNLEKLDLSFNEIPEIKPEYFNNMPKLRSLDLSVNRINNLSDSFLMMQNLQSLYLTGAFIDSLDGSPFKSLQELGTLVLSHMFPSRNVTLPRLAGQKYPHRGSLQFIYPSSFAGLSNLRILDLHYNSILLIQNGTFWALGSLEQLDLSIGLVSAIEENGFEGLQSLTSLDLSYNNLSRIGTSLFHNLPALLSLNLEGNYLDSLSENMFLGLPLLTSLNLGYNNFIDIPSDILQPLVRLKLLSINHNYLKSVEGLLSGLSSTYCEDIDISFNNISTLDASILPTLAVADERTVTLNLSHNAITTVYATNSYFDISASQSLNLLRLTLDLRWNRLLSFPFQLDRFSFFSLLRVVIDGNDHYRYVKIGLHHELTLQLRHNPIVCDCTIYELLQNIATAQRGVLYAKTDFKELTCHVPEDLRGIKLEDLSPSQTWCQKWDSSDCPSTCDCMVQGVQNSTISPWNELVDCSGKNLSVIPDEIPNIATILHFGRNNIRRIQQTAFRKAPLTRELYLSDNNITKIDSAAFIHIQSLEILYLDGNDIEEITGYEFVHLENLRELYLNSSEVRAVNRDAFGHLPLLEVLSLKDNLLNTLPENLFSALSNLQHLFLSGNSFRCDCDILWFKYWIRNKEPILKEGNITCTHEQNQVQENIETLSSISLGCDLQNTERKSKITIGFSIVVVLLSLIIVVGFVLYKKKGDLQVYLYSRYGWRFREDNEDMDKPYDAFLSYSQHDLDFILQHILPGLENREPPFRVCLHHRDFIPGVPIAENILNAVEESRRTIVVVSRNFLDSDWCQLEFQAAHAQVLRERANRLIMILLEDIPVDDAPPDIKHYLQTNTYLRWGDERFWERLVYVMPRPRHSEELVQNMEQEPLEIPEICQQTTTV
;
A
#
# COMPACT_ATOMS: atom_id res chain seq x y z
N MET A 1 0.14 54.28 3.07
CA MET A 1 0.84 52.99 2.87
C MET A 1 1.23 52.30 4.18
N ARG A 2 2.13 52.82 5.04
CA ARG A 2 2.47 52.14 6.32
C ARG A 2 1.25 51.82 7.22
N VAL A 3 0.22 52.67 7.22
CA VAL A 3 -1.06 52.42 7.92
C VAL A 3 -1.87 51.24 7.35
N ILE A 4 -1.73 50.93 6.05
CA ILE A 4 -2.44 49.80 5.39
C ILE A 4 -1.76 48.47 5.74
N LEU A 5 -0.42 48.46 5.81
CA LEU A 5 0.34 47.28 6.23
C LEU A 5 0.06 46.90 7.70
N LEU A 6 -0.17 47.88 8.58
CA LEU A 6 -0.57 47.61 9.96
C LEU A 6 -2.00 47.03 10.05
N PHE A 7 -2.93 47.50 9.19
CA PHE A 7 -4.28 46.94 9.09
C PHE A 7 -4.27 45.48 8.61
N MET A 8 -3.44 45.15 7.61
CA MET A 8 -3.26 43.76 7.16
C MET A 8 -2.61 42.87 8.24
N PHE A 9 -1.73 43.41 9.08
CA PHE A 9 -1.12 42.65 10.18
C PHE A 9 -2.17 42.18 11.19
N ILE A 10 -3.15 43.03 11.52
CA ILE A 10 -4.27 42.68 12.42
C ILE A 10 -5.17 41.61 11.79
N CYS A 11 -5.43 41.68 10.48
CA CYS A 11 -6.18 40.61 9.79
C CYS A 11 -5.41 39.29 9.69
N TYR A 12 -4.08 39.32 9.53
CA TYR A 12 -3.23 38.12 9.44
C TYR A 12 -3.18 37.34 10.76
N VAL A 13 -3.09 38.06 11.89
CA VAL A 13 -3.15 37.46 13.24
C VAL A 13 -4.54 36.87 13.55
N GLY A 14 -5.59 37.29 12.82
CA GLY A 14 -6.95 36.75 12.98
C GLY A 14 -7.15 35.28 12.52
N CYS A 15 -6.19 34.69 11.80
CA CYS A 15 -6.32 33.31 11.27
C CYS A 15 -5.39 32.26 11.90
N HIS A 16 -4.48 32.66 12.79
CA HIS A 16 -3.70 31.72 13.61
C HIS A 16 -3.77 32.15 15.08
N GLY A 17 -4.27 31.26 15.93
CA GLY A 17 -4.72 31.62 17.28
C GLY A 17 -3.58 32.05 18.22
N ASN A 18 -3.77 33.21 18.86
CA ASN A 18 -3.45 33.43 20.27
C ASN A 18 -4.14 34.71 20.79
N ALA A 19 -5.07 34.56 21.74
CA ALA A 19 -5.92 35.65 22.22
C ALA A 19 -5.34 36.30 23.48
N ASN A 20 -4.19 36.99 23.39
CA ASN A 20 -3.54 37.55 24.59
C ASN A 20 -2.72 38.86 24.40
N VAL A 21 -3.11 39.74 23.46
CA VAL A 21 -2.43 41.05 23.23
C VAL A 21 -3.42 42.23 23.06
N ALA A 22 -4.46 42.30 23.91
CA ALA A 22 -5.53 43.30 23.78
C ALA A 22 -6.09 43.84 25.13
N THR A 23 -5.27 43.87 26.19
CA THR A 23 -5.72 44.17 27.57
C THR A 23 -5.07 45.43 28.19
N THR A 24 -4.40 46.27 27.41
CA THR A 24 -3.94 47.61 27.85
C THR A 24 -4.31 48.70 26.82
N THR A 25 -4.73 49.87 27.32
CA THR A 25 -5.11 51.09 26.58
C THR A 25 -6.50 51.15 25.89
N VAL A 26 -7.58 50.79 26.61
CA VAL A 26 -8.94 51.25 26.27
C VAL A 26 -9.63 51.93 27.47
N SER A 27 -9.11 53.08 27.89
CA SER A 27 -9.85 54.05 28.70
C SER A 27 -9.98 55.37 27.93
N ASN A 28 -11.20 55.90 27.87
CA ASN A 28 -11.64 57.05 27.05
C ASN A 28 -11.71 56.81 25.52
N ILE A 29 -12.92 56.57 25.00
CA ILE A 29 -13.63 57.40 23.99
C ILE A 29 -14.94 56.68 23.57
N ARG A 30 -15.99 57.43 23.22
CA ARG A 30 -17.31 56.88 22.85
C ARG A 30 -17.38 56.47 21.36
N PRO A 31 -18.11 55.39 21.00
CA PRO A 31 -18.18 54.88 19.63
C PRO A 31 -19.34 55.44 18.79
N THR A 32 -19.16 55.42 17.47
CA THR A 32 -20.24 55.37 16.47
C THR A 32 -19.88 54.36 15.38
N LEU A 33 -20.89 53.59 14.96
CA LEU A 33 -20.93 52.52 13.94
C LEU A 33 -20.16 52.82 12.63
N SER A 34 -19.71 51.85 11.82
CA SER A 34 -19.81 50.36 11.84
C SER A 34 -18.44 49.74 11.44
N SER A 35 -18.21 48.54 10.90
CA SER A 35 -18.97 47.38 10.38
C SER A 35 -17.95 46.26 10.10
N ASN A 36 -18.18 44.95 10.23
CA ASN A 36 -19.33 44.14 10.69
C ASN A 36 -18.78 42.86 11.37
N GLY A 37 -19.65 42.11 12.06
CA GLY A 37 -19.31 40.91 12.83
C GLY A 37 -19.92 41.02 14.22
N ASP A 38 -20.95 40.23 14.52
CA ASP A 38 -21.97 40.60 15.51
C ASP A 38 -21.55 40.38 16.97
N VAL A 39 -20.76 41.32 17.49
CA VAL A 39 -20.58 41.53 18.94
C VAL A 39 -21.70 42.45 19.44
N GLN A 40 -22.75 41.87 20.03
CA GLN A 40 -23.83 42.66 20.65
C GLN A 40 -23.39 43.20 22.01
N VAL A 41 -22.95 44.46 22.04
CA VAL A 41 -22.60 45.17 23.27
C VAL A 41 -23.87 45.66 23.97
N PHE A 42 -24.38 44.88 24.93
CA PHE A 42 -25.49 45.28 25.80
C PHE A 42 -25.13 46.51 26.65
N ARG A 43 -26.11 47.40 26.88
CA ARG A 43 -25.89 48.70 27.56
C ARG A 43 -26.34 48.70 29.03
N SER A 44 -25.71 47.86 29.84
CA SER A 44 -25.70 48.00 31.33
C SER A 44 -24.39 48.63 31.87
N GLN A 45 -23.63 49.32 30.99
CA GLN A 45 -22.39 50.09 31.23
C GLN A 45 -21.18 49.35 31.85
N LEU A 46 -21.34 48.19 32.47
CA LEU A 46 -20.31 47.59 33.35
C LEU A 46 -19.83 46.19 32.94
N TRP A 47 -20.58 45.48 32.10
CA TRP A 47 -20.36 44.07 31.73
C TRP A 47 -20.29 43.85 30.21
N VAL A 48 -19.49 42.89 29.78
CA VAL A 48 -19.28 42.45 28.40
C VAL A 48 -19.50 40.93 28.34
N CYS A 49 -20.56 40.51 27.65
CA CYS A 49 -20.85 39.10 27.39
C CYS A 49 -20.56 38.75 25.92
N ALA A 50 -19.94 37.60 25.69
CA ALA A 50 -19.62 37.09 24.36
C ALA A 50 -20.12 35.65 24.18
N LEU A 51 -20.67 35.36 23.00
CA LEU A 51 -21.05 34.01 22.58
C LEU A 51 -19.83 33.26 22.05
N GLN A 52 -19.47 32.13 22.65
CA GLN A 52 -18.44 31.25 22.10
C GLN A 52 -19.04 30.33 21.02
N TYR A 53 -18.84 30.71 19.76
CA TYR A 53 -19.36 30.08 18.53
C TYR A 53 -19.14 28.56 18.39
N SER A 54 -18.31 27.93 19.22
CA SER A 54 -17.98 26.49 19.14
C SER A 54 -18.48 25.61 20.30
N ILE A 55 -19.02 26.17 21.40
CA ILE A 55 -19.27 25.40 22.65
C ILE A 55 -20.71 25.51 23.18
N SER A 56 -21.56 26.35 22.58
CA SER A 56 -22.89 26.72 23.12
C SER A 56 -22.80 27.26 24.55
N THR A 57 -21.89 28.24 24.73
CA THR A 57 -21.55 28.88 26.01
C THR A 57 -21.55 30.41 25.85
N TYR A 58 -22.16 31.12 26.79
CA TYR A 58 -21.88 32.54 27.01
C TYR A 58 -20.78 32.73 28.05
N THR A 59 -19.80 33.58 27.76
CA THR A 59 -18.80 34.04 28.72
C THR A 59 -19.01 35.53 28.99
N CYS A 60 -19.19 35.91 30.26
CA CYS A 60 -19.36 37.31 30.67
C CYS A 60 -18.20 37.76 31.57
N THR A 61 -17.63 38.94 31.28
CA THR A 61 -16.62 39.63 32.09
C THR A 61 -17.08 41.04 32.42
N GLY A 62 -16.72 41.59 33.58
CA GLY A 62 -17.23 42.90 34.00
C GLY A 62 -16.39 43.60 35.04
N SER A 63 -16.57 44.92 35.10
CA SER A 63 -15.63 45.88 35.69
C SER A 63 -16.12 46.60 36.95
N ASP A 64 -17.38 46.38 37.36
CA ASP A 64 -17.92 46.81 38.65
C ASP A 64 -18.97 45.78 39.11
N ILE A 65 -18.88 45.41 40.40
CA ILE A 65 -19.60 44.31 41.04
C ILE A 65 -21.01 44.73 41.46
N THR A 66 -21.20 46.00 41.79
CA THR A 66 -22.28 46.47 42.68
C THR A 66 -23.70 46.24 42.16
N THR A 67 -23.86 45.94 40.87
CA THR A 67 -25.14 45.56 40.25
C THR A 67 -24.98 44.46 39.19
N LEU A 68 -24.51 43.26 39.58
CA LEU A 68 -24.61 42.08 38.72
C LEU A 68 -26.06 41.55 38.67
N ASN A 69 -26.98 42.30 38.05
CA ASN A 69 -28.30 41.78 37.72
C ASN A 69 -28.32 41.27 36.26
N ILE A 70 -28.27 39.96 36.08
CA ILE A 70 -28.26 39.30 34.76
C ILE A 70 -29.66 39.32 34.07
N ALA A 71 -30.71 39.84 34.71
CA ALA A 71 -32.06 39.94 34.14
C ALA A 71 -32.13 40.72 32.81
N ASP A 72 -31.25 41.71 32.60
CA ASP A 72 -31.21 42.53 31.38
C ASP A 72 -30.46 41.86 30.20
N VAL A 73 -30.01 40.60 30.34
CA VAL A 73 -29.39 39.84 29.25
C VAL A 73 -30.46 39.04 28.49
N ASP A 74 -30.99 39.62 27.41
CA ASP A 74 -31.86 38.92 26.46
C ASP A 74 -31.07 37.78 25.76
N PHE A 75 -31.17 36.57 26.30
CA PHE A 75 -30.59 35.36 25.72
C PHE A 75 -31.37 34.92 24.47
N PHE A 76 -31.09 35.55 23.32
CA PHE A 76 -31.79 35.33 22.04
C PHE A 76 -31.67 33.91 21.44
N ASP A 77 -30.81 33.04 21.97
CA ASP A 77 -30.57 31.69 21.46
C ASP A 77 -30.77 30.62 22.55
N ALA A 78 -31.86 29.85 22.43
CA ALA A 78 -32.23 28.78 23.34
C ALA A 78 -31.38 27.48 23.17
N THR A 79 -30.44 27.44 22.22
CA THR A 79 -29.46 26.34 22.11
C THR A 79 -28.29 26.49 23.09
N VAL A 80 -28.07 27.68 23.64
CA VAL A 80 -27.00 27.93 24.61
C VAL A 80 -27.40 27.37 25.97
N THR A 81 -26.80 26.25 26.36
CA THR A 81 -27.10 25.55 27.62
C THR A 81 -26.14 25.88 28.76
N LYS A 82 -25.11 26.70 28.50
CA LYS A 82 -24.03 27.00 29.45
C LYS A 82 -23.78 28.50 29.60
N LEU A 83 -23.61 28.94 30.83
CA LEU A 83 -23.18 30.28 31.20
C LEU A 83 -21.89 30.20 32.03
N THR A 84 -20.96 31.11 31.79
CA THR A 84 -19.71 31.26 32.54
C THR A 84 -19.48 32.73 32.83
N VAL A 85 -19.42 33.08 34.11
CA VAL A 85 -19.15 34.44 34.59
C VAL A 85 -17.72 34.46 35.15
N ASN A 86 -16.88 35.30 34.58
CA ASN A 86 -15.51 35.54 35.05
C ASN A 86 -15.45 36.96 35.62
N CYS A 87 -15.33 37.08 36.94
CA CYS A 87 -15.27 38.39 37.59
C CYS A 87 -13.85 38.98 37.50
N ILE A 88 -13.72 40.28 37.19
CA ILE A 88 -12.41 40.98 37.14
C ILE A 88 -12.00 41.46 38.54
N TYR A 89 -12.97 41.64 39.43
CA TYR A 89 -12.81 41.97 40.84
C TYR A 89 -13.61 40.96 41.66
N LYS A 90 -13.09 40.54 42.82
CA LYS A 90 -13.76 39.60 43.72
C LYS A 90 -14.78 40.29 44.62
N ILE A 91 -15.67 39.49 45.20
CA ILE A 91 -16.79 39.87 46.05
C ILE A 91 -16.46 39.64 47.54
N ASN A 92 -16.70 40.66 48.36
CA ASN A 92 -16.41 40.67 49.81
C ASN A 92 -17.67 40.90 50.69
N HIS A 93 -18.88 40.83 50.12
CA HIS A 93 -20.16 40.97 50.86
C HIS A 93 -21.18 39.91 50.40
N SER A 94 -22.19 39.62 51.23
CA SER A 94 -23.15 38.52 51.05
C SER A 94 -24.52 38.88 50.45
N ASN A 95 -24.83 40.17 50.26
CA ASN A 95 -26.20 40.66 50.04
C ASN A 95 -26.46 41.23 48.64
N PHE A 96 -26.34 40.41 47.59
CA PHE A 96 -26.79 40.78 46.23
C PHE A 96 -27.20 39.57 45.38
N THR A 97 -28.26 39.77 44.60
CA THR A 97 -28.85 38.78 43.69
C THR A 97 -28.10 38.77 42.35
N VAL A 98 -27.33 37.72 42.12
CA VAL A 98 -26.47 37.52 40.93
C VAL A 98 -27.27 37.12 39.68
N PHE A 99 -28.40 36.43 39.87
CA PHE A 99 -29.35 36.14 38.80
C PHE A 99 -30.78 36.41 39.26
N ASP A 100 -31.49 37.26 38.53
CA ASP A 100 -32.94 37.42 38.67
C ASP A 100 -33.60 36.88 37.38
N ASN A 101 -34.44 35.85 37.52
CA ASN A 101 -35.10 35.12 36.41
C ASN A 101 -34.19 34.59 35.28
N LEU A 102 -33.15 33.79 35.60
CA LEU A 102 -32.34 33.10 34.58
C LEU A 102 -33.20 32.12 33.74
N GLN A 103 -32.99 32.14 32.41
CA GLN A 103 -33.74 31.34 31.45
C GLN A 103 -33.58 29.83 31.66
N SER A 104 -34.70 29.10 31.65
CA SER A 104 -34.79 27.70 32.10
C SER A 104 -34.04 26.67 31.23
N PHE A 105 -33.54 27.08 30.05
CA PHE A 105 -32.71 26.28 29.16
C PHE A 105 -31.21 26.28 29.54
N ILE A 106 -30.74 27.22 30.37
CA ILE A 106 -29.38 27.19 30.92
C ILE A 106 -29.30 26.04 31.95
N LYS A 107 -28.43 25.06 31.68
CA LYS A 107 -28.22 23.86 32.50
C LYS A 107 -26.86 23.80 33.20
N THR A 108 -25.90 24.59 32.76
CA THR A 108 -24.61 24.75 33.43
C THR A 108 -24.34 26.21 33.72
N VAL A 109 -23.97 26.52 34.96
CA VAL A 109 -23.52 27.85 35.38
C VAL A 109 -22.14 27.72 36.00
N ARG A 110 -21.21 28.56 35.57
CA ARG A 110 -19.89 28.73 36.20
C ARG A 110 -19.73 30.13 36.77
N LEU A 111 -19.14 30.20 37.96
CA LEU A 111 -18.79 31.42 38.68
C LEU A 111 -17.29 31.38 39.00
N TRP A 112 -16.49 32.05 38.20
CA TRP A 112 -15.02 32.02 38.28
C TRP A 112 -14.45 33.40 38.66
N ASP A 113 -13.50 33.40 39.59
CA ASP A 113 -12.79 34.60 40.11
C ASP A 113 -13.67 35.60 40.86
N CYS A 114 -14.84 35.16 41.29
CA CYS A 114 -15.86 36.03 41.85
C CYS A 114 -15.80 36.22 43.36
N PHE A 115 -15.07 35.43 44.16
CA PHE A 115 -15.27 35.42 45.63
C PHE A 115 -13.98 35.55 46.44
N GLU A 116 -13.99 36.39 47.48
CA GLU A 116 -12.83 36.58 48.39
C GLU A 116 -13.11 36.17 49.84
N GLU A 117 -14.29 36.49 50.40
CA GLU A 117 -14.58 36.28 51.82
C GLU A 117 -15.80 35.37 52.08
N GLU A 118 -16.93 35.64 51.41
CA GLU A 118 -18.22 35.00 51.71
C GLU A 118 -19.11 34.88 50.45
N ILE A 119 -19.85 33.77 50.35
CA ILE A 119 -20.89 33.54 49.34
C ILE A 119 -22.25 33.43 50.04
N GLY A 120 -22.99 34.53 50.06
CA GLY A 120 -24.35 34.61 50.60
C GLY A 120 -25.39 33.92 49.72
N LYS A 121 -26.47 33.39 50.29
CA LYS A 121 -27.49 32.60 49.54
C LYS A 121 -28.19 33.32 48.40
N GLU A 122 -28.24 34.65 48.45
CA GLU A 122 -28.82 35.48 47.39
C GLU A 122 -28.10 35.31 46.04
N VAL A 123 -26.82 34.85 46.05
CA VAL A 123 -25.99 34.58 44.87
C VAL A 123 -26.57 33.48 43.97
N LEU A 124 -27.29 32.50 44.50
CA LEU A 124 -27.84 31.38 43.70
C LEU A 124 -29.35 31.48 43.46
N LEU A 125 -29.98 32.62 43.78
CA LEU A 125 -31.35 32.90 43.34
C LEU A 125 -31.47 32.86 41.80
N GLY A 126 -32.68 32.64 41.31
CA GLY A 126 -32.96 32.42 39.88
C GLY A 126 -32.52 31.06 39.30
N LEU A 127 -31.59 30.34 39.93
CA LEU A 127 -30.95 29.14 39.35
C LEU A 127 -31.73 27.80 39.46
N ALA A 128 -33.02 27.82 39.80
CA ALA A 128 -33.85 26.63 40.11
C ALA A 128 -34.07 25.61 38.94
N HIS A 129 -33.37 25.79 37.82
CA HIS A 129 -33.40 24.95 36.62
C HIS A 129 -32.04 24.35 36.22
N VAL A 130 -30.97 24.68 36.95
CA VAL A 130 -29.58 24.29 36.66
C VAL A 130 -29.29 22.84 37.10
N ASP A 131 -28.58 22.10 36.26
CA ASP A 131 -28.16 20.71 36.51
C ASP A 131 -26.69 20.62 36.98
N PHE A 132 -25.82 21.56 36.58
CA PHE A 132 -24.41 21.65 36.96
C PHE A 132 -24.02 23.07 37.39
N LEU A 133 -23.47 23.21 38.59
CA LEU A 133 -22.92 24.43 39.16
C LEU A 133 -21.43 24.22 39.47
N ASP A 134 -20.63 25.23 39.16
CA ASP A 134 -19.17 25.19 39.09
C ASP A 134 -18.68 26.54 39.65
N ILE A 135 -18.03 26.52 40.82
CA ILE A 135 -17.64 27.70 41.57
C ILE A 135 -16.14 27.61 41.91
N GLY A 136 -15.39 28.69 41.67
CA GLY A 136 -14.00 28.73 42.10
C GLY A 136 -13.30 30.03 41.76
N ASN A 137 -12.03 30.13 42.16
CA ASN A 137 -11.13 31.18 41.71
C ASN A 137 -10.07 30.54 40.79
N ILE A 138 -10.04 30.93 39.52
CA ILE A 138 -9.00 30.51 38.59
C ILE A 138 -7.80 31.43 38.81
N LEU A 139 -6.68 30.86 39.28
CA LEU A 139 -5.39 31.51 39.10
C LEU A 139 -5.23 31.82 37.60
N SER A 140 -5.28 33.11 37.26
CA SER A 140 -5.49 33.67 35.90
C SER A 140 -4.29 33.52 34.95
N ILE A 141 -3.49 32.50 35.23
CA ILE A 141 -2.20 32.11 34.65
C ILE A 141 -2.30 30.70 34.02
N LEU A 142 -3.39 29.96 34.28
CA LEU A 142 -3.64 28.61 33.76
C LEU A 142 -3.85 28.54 32.23
N THR A 143 -3.84 29.65 31.49
CA THR A 143 -3.94 29.64 30.01
C THR A 143 -2.68 29.17 29.29
N ASP A 144 -1.50 29.24 29.92
CA ASP A 144 -0.21 28.91 29.29
C ASP A 144 0.50 27.66 29.89
N GLY A 145 -0.24 26.85 30.66
CA GLY A 145 0.26 25.57 31.20
C GLY A 145 1.46 25.74 32.15
N TYR A 146 1.42 26.78 32.97
CA TYR A 146 2.42 26.98 34.03
C TYR A 146 2.21 26.00 35.19
N ASP A 147 3.29 25.71 35.88
CA ASP A 147 3.34 24.74 36.98
C ASP A 147 2.64 25.28 38.24
N LEU A 148 1.66 24.50 38.71
CA LEU A 148 0.90 24.74 39.94
C LEU A 148 1.84 24.96 41.15
N HIS A 149 2.95 24.21 41.20
CA HIS A 149 3.83 24.15 42.37
C HIS A 149 4.72 25.40 42.54
N THR A 150 5.00 26.13 41.45
CA THR A 150 5.78 27.38 41.46
C THR A 150 4.93 28.65 41.56
N GLU A 151 3.62 28.60 41.32
CA GLU A 151 2.71 29.72 41.61
C GLU A 151 2.30 29.77 43.09
N PHE A 152 2.05 28.63 43.74
CA PHE A 152 1.79 28.57 45.20
C PHE A 152 2.91 29.17 46.06
N SER A 153 4.15 29.27 45.55
CA SER A 153 5.29 29.90 46.23
C SER A 153 5.53 31.37 45.85
N ARG A 154 4.70 31.93 44.96
CA ARG A 154 4.69 33.36 44.59
C ARG A 154 3.59 34.15 45.31
N ILE A 155 2.47 33.51 45.63
CA ILE A 155 1.42 34.08 46.48
C ILE A 155 1.99 34.25 47.89
N LYS A 156 2.34 35.49 48.26
CA LYS A 156 3.03 35.82 49.52
C LYS A 156 2.12 36.15 50.69
N GLU A 157 0.82 36.23 50.44
CA GLU A 157 -0.20 36.59 51.41
C GLU A 157 -1.13 35.39 51.59
N PRO A 158 -1.50 35.02 52.83
CA PRO A 158 -2.49 33.97 53.05
C PRO A 158 -3.82 34.45 52.48
N LEU A 159 -4.39 33.68 51.55
CA LEU A 159 -5.75 33.88 51.10
C LEU A 159 -6.69 33.27 52.14
N ASP A 160 -7.65 34.05 52.62
CA ASP A 160 -8.61 33.60 53.62
C ASP A 160 -9.59 32.56 53.05
N SER A 161 -10.06 31.66 53.92
CA SER A 161 -11.00 30.59 53.59
C SER A 161 -12.38 31.15 53.28
N VAL A 162 -12.87 30.94 52.05
CA VAL A 162 -14.14 31.51 51.58
C VAL A 162 -15.32 30.79 52.23
N ARG A 163 -16.18 31.54 52.92
CA ARG A 163 -17.33 30.99 53.65
C ARG A 163 -18.56 30.83 52.75
N LEU A 164 -19.33 29.78 52.96
CA LEU A 164 -20.64 29.58 52.31
C LEU A 164 -21.77 29.76 53.31
N ASP A 165 -22.81 30.51 52.93
CA ASP A 165 -24.08 30.57 53.66
C ASP A 165 -24.71 29.16 53.78
N PRO A 166 -25.12 28.69 54.98
CA PRO A 166 -25.71 27.36 55.15
C PRO A 166 -26.93 27.06 54.26
N ASP A 167 -27.68 28.08 53.86
CA ASP A 167 -28.84 27.94 52.97
C ASP A 167 -28.48 28.14 51.48
N LEU A 168 -27.21 28.34 51.11
CA LEU A 168 -26.76 28.74 49.76
C LEU A 168 -27.39 27.90 48.64
N PHE A 169 -27.46 26.58 48.81
CA PHE A 169 -27.97 25.67 47.79
C PHE A 169 -29.51 25.49 47.79
N ALA A 170 -30.25 26.18 48.67
CA ALA A 170 -31.71 26.09 48.74
C ALA A 170 -32.41 26.47 47.42
N SER A 171 -31.81 27.41 46.68
CA SER A 171 -32.30 27.93 45.40
C SER A 171 -32.05 27.00 44.19
N VAL A 172 -31.27 25.91 44.35
CA VAL A 172 -30.88 24.99 43.25
C VAL A 172 -31.33 23.52 43.48
N PRO A 173 -32.61 23.22 43.79
CA PRO A 173 -33.07 21.89 44.23
C PRO A 173 -33.05 20.76 43.18
N LYS A 174 -32.59 21.04 41.95
CA LYS A 174 -32.46 20.07 40.85
C LYS A 174 -31.01 19.64 40.58
N LEU A 175 -30.04 20.23 41.28
CA LEU A 175 -28.62 20.10 40.98
C LEU A 175 -28.15 18.62 40.98
N LYS A 176 -27.43 18.25 39.92
CA LYS A 176 -26.84 16.91 39.71
C LYS A 176 -25.32 16.92 39.82
N LYS A 177 -24.67 18.05 39.54
CA LYS A 177 -23.22 18.20 39.63
C LYS A 177 -22.89 19.51 40.34
N LEU A 178 -21.94 19.44 41.26
CA LEU A 178 -21.41 20.57 42.01
C LEU A 178 -19.89 20.48 42.03
N SER A 179 -19.21 21.53 41.58
CA SER A 179 -17.77 21.73 41.76
C SER A 179 -17.55 23.00 42.56
N ILE A 180 -16.70 22.92 43.59
CA ILE A 180 -16.29 24.04 44.45
C ILE A 180 -14.78 23.92 44.68
N HIS A 181 -13.98 24.57 43.83
CA HIS A 181 -12.53 24.39 43.80
C HIS A 181 -11.76 25.72 43.92
N TRP A 182 -10.53 25.69 44.42
CA TRP A 182 -9.67 26.88 44.56
C TRP A 182 -10.25 28.00 45.45
N LEU A 183 -11.02 27.63 46.48
CA LEU A 183 -11.61 28.57 47.45
C LEU A 183 -10.96 28.50 48.83
N TYR A 184 -9.81 27.80 48.95
CA TYR A 184 -8.99 27.70 50.15
C TYR A 184 -9.75 27.18 51.40
N MET A 185 -10.83 26.42 51.18
CA MET A 185 -11.73 25.97 52.24
C MET A 185 -11.02 25.04 53.22
N ASP A 186 -10.87 25.48 54.46
CA ASP A 186 -10.18 24.80 55.57
C ASP A 186 -11.08 23.83 56.36
N ALA A 187 -12.34 23.71 55.96
CA ALA A 187 -13.32 22.76 56.49
C ALA A 187 -14.27 22.27 55.39
N PHE A 188 -14.89 21.11 55.60
CA PHE A 188 -15.94 20.63 54.68
C PHE A 188 -17.16 21.58 54.75
N PRO A 189 -17.69 22.11 53.63
CA PRO A 189 -18.64 23.23 53.68
C PRO A 189 -20.00 22.89 54.32
N GLU A 190 -20.39 23.67 55.34
CA GLU A 190 -21.62 23.46 56.12
C GLU A 190 -22.88 23.37 55.24
N ALA A 191 -22.99 24.26 54.24
CA ALA A 191 -24.08 24.33 53.27
C ALA A 191 -24.36 23.02 52.49
N ILE A 192 -23.39 22.10 52.42
CA ILE A 192 -23.55 20.81 51.73
C ILE A 192 -24.28 19.79 52.62
N TYR A 193 -24.06 19.82 53.94
CA TYR A 193 -24.52 18.74 54.84
C TYR A 193 -25.49 19.19 55.94
N HIS A 194 -25.36 20.40 56.50
CA HIS A 194 -26.15 20.91 57.62
C HIS A 194 -27.18 21.94 57.14
N GLN A 195 -28.07 21.49 56.26
CA GLN A 195 -29.08 22.32 55.60
C GLN A 195 -30.26 22.63 56.54
N THR A 196 -30.62 23.91 56.68
CA THR A 196 -31.66 24.31 57.64
C THR A 196 -33.07 23.97 57.12
N ASN A 197 -34.03 23.76 58.03
CA ASN A 197 -35.44 23.40 57.74
C ASN A 197 -35.71 21.97 57.22
N ASP A 198 -34.88 20.97 57.55
CA ASP A 198 -35.09 19.54 57.27
C ASP A 198 -35.27 19.15 55.78
N GLN A 199 -34.99 20.06 54.84
CA GLN A 199 -35.13 19.79 53.40
C GLN A 199 -33.77 19.56 52.74
N ALA A 200 -33.43 18.30 52.49
CA ALA A 200 -32.25 17.95 51.69
C ALA A 200 -32.36 18.56 50.28
N HIS A 201 -31.60 19.63 50.03
CA HIS A 201 -31.58 20.38 48.77
C HIS A 201 -30.71 19.67 47.72
N LEU A 202 -29.60 19.05 48.16
CA LEU A 202 -28.65 18.32 47.29
C LEU A 202 -28.99 16.84 47.07
N LYS A 203 -30.19 16.38 47.42
CA LYS A 203 -30.67 14.98 47.25
C LYS A 203 -30.65 14.43 45.81
N ASN A 204 -30.40 15.29 44.82
CA ASN A 204 -30.28 14.94 43.41
C ASN A 204 -28.83 14.83 42.91
N LEU A 205 -27.84 15.12 43.76
CA LEU A 205 -26.44 15.20 43.37
C LEU A 205 -25.87 13.82 42.99
N GLU A 206 -25.33 13.73 41.78
CA GLU A 206 -24.71 12.55 41.18
C GLU A 206 -23.17 12.69 41.16
N LYS A 207 -22.64 13.93 41.08
CA LYS A 207 -21.21 14.25 41.21
C LYS A 207 -20.95 15.43 42.15
N LEU A 208 -19.95 15.29 43.02
CA LEU A 208 -19.39 16.34 43.86
C LEU A 208 -17.89 16.43 43.61
N ASP A 209 -17.38 17.64 43.50
CA ASP A 209 -15.97 17.97 43.38
C ASP A 209 -15.66 19.12 44.35
N LEU A 210 -14.71 18.88 45.26
CA LEU A 210 -14.19 19.84 46.23
C LEU A 210 -12.65 19.95 46.12
N SER A 211 -12.11 19.69 44.92
CA SER A 211 -10.66 19.65 44.69
C SER A 211 -9.99 21.03 44.88
N PHE A 212 -8.67 21.03 45.12
CA PHE A 212 -7.88 22.26 45.31
C PHE A 212 -8.43 23.17 46.43
N ASN A 213 -8.70 22.58 47.60
CA ASN A 213 -9.03 23.30 48.83
C ASN A 213 -8.09 22.83 49.96
N GLU A 214 -8.38 23.16 51.21
CA GLU A 214 -7.51 22.89 52.35
C GLU A 214 -8.16 21.94 53.38
N ILE A 215 -9.17 21.16 52.95
CA ILE A 215 -10.03 20.36 53.82
C ILE A 215 -9.21 19.26 54.54
N PRO A 216 -9.19 19.21 55.89
CA PRO A 216 -8.30 18.32 56.64
C PRO A 216 -8.87 16.94 56.96
N GLU A 217 -10.20 16.78 57.01
CA GLU A 217 -10.88 15.54 57.39
C GLU A 217 -12.23 15.37 56.68
N ILE A 218 -12.67 14.11 56.53
CA ILE A 218 -13.95 13.75 55.92
C ILE A 218 -14.72 12.86 56.89
N LYS A 219 -15.91 13.30 57.33
CA LYS A 219 -16.78 12.53 58.23
C LYS A 219 -17.92 11.86 57.44
N PRO A 220 -18.35 10.63 57.80
CA PRO A 220 -19.41 9.93 57.08
C PRO A 220 -20.77 10.65 57.09
N GLU A 221 -21.02 11.49 58.11
CA GLU A 221 -22.25 12.27 58.23
C GLU A 221 -22.42 13.35 57.16
N TYR A 222 -21.33 13.84 56.56
CA TYR A 222 -21.34 14.89 55.54
C TYR A 222 -22.10 14.49 54.26
N PHE A 223 -22.33 13.19 54.03
CA PHE A 223 -22.91 12.65 52.80
C PHE A 223 -24.34 12.13 52.97
N ASN A 224 -24.89 12.17 54.18
CA ASN A 224 -26.24 11.68 54.51
C ASN A 224 -27.34 12.24 53.59
N ASN A 225 -27.19 13.50 53.14
CA ASN A 225 -28.17 14.21 52.31
C ASN A 225 -27.99 14.01 50.79
N MET A 226 -27.02 13.18 50.35
CA MET A 226 -26.66 13.00 48.93
C MET A 226 -26.72 11.52 48.47
N PRO A 227 -27.87 10.82 48.60
CA PRO A 227 -27.96 9.36 48.38
C PRO A 227 -27.74 8.90 46.93
N LYS A 228 -27.64 9.82 45.96
CA LYS A 228 -27.40 9.53 44.53
C LYS A 228 -25.93 9.72 44.11
N LEU A 229 -25.05 10.10 45.02
CA LEU A 229 -23.67 10.44 44.72
C LEU A 229 -22.91 9.23 44.15
N ARG A 230 -22.32 9.40 42.96
CA ARG A 230 -21.56 8.37 42.22
C ARG A 230 -20.12 8.76 41.95
N SER A 231 -19.80 10.05 41.98
CA SER A 231 -18.46 10.57 41.73
C SER A 231 -18.13 11.57 42.83
N LEU A 232 -17.01 11.38 43.50
CA LEU A 232 -16.49 12.30 44.50
C LEU A 232 -15.04 12.63 44.17
N ASP A 233 -14.75 13.91 43.95
CA ASP A 233 -13.39 14.41 43.85
C ASP A 233 -13.04 15.24 45.09
N LEU A 234 -11.92 14.87 45.71
CA LEU A 234 -11.33 15.48 46.90
C LEU A 234 -9.82 15.74 46.69
N SER A 235 -9.35 15.68 45.44
CA SER A 235 -7.94 15.84 45.08
C SER A 235 -7.38 17.19 45.54
N VAL A 236 -6.13 17.23 45.96
CA VAL A 236 -5.43 18.43 46.44
C VAL A 236 -6.20 19.09 47.59
N ASN A 237 -6.28 18.34 48.70
CA ASN A 237 -6.81 18.75 50.00
C ASN A 237 -5.92 18.21 51.12
N ARG A 238 -6.01 18.78 52.34
CA ARG A 238 -5.19 18.38 53.50
C ARG A 238 -5.62 17.08 54.20
N ILE A 239 -6.44 16.26 53.53
CA ILE A 239 -6.97 15.00 54.06
C ILE A 239 -5.81 14.06 54.38
N ASN A 240 -5.67 13.69 55.66
CA ASN A 240 -4.61 12.78 56.13
C ASN A 240 -5.14 11.47 56.74
N ASN A 241 -6.46 11.34 56.89
CA ASN A 241 -7.12 10.17 57.45
C ASN A 241 -8.45 9.90 56.71
N LEU A 242 -8.69 8.62 56.40
CA LEU A 242 -9.89 8.12 55.72
C LEU A 242 -10.71 7.13 56.58
N SER A 243 -10.31 6.91 57.84
CA SER A 243 -11.02 5.98 58.75
C SER A 243 -12.49 6.39 58.90
N ASP A 244 -13.38 5.43 58.63
CA ASP A 244 -14.85 5.57 58.67
C ASP A 244 -15.48 6.64 57.75
N SER A 245 -14.69 7.48 57.06
CA SER A 245 -15.14 8.58 56.18
C SER A 245 -16.17 8.18 55.14
N PHE A 246 -16.10 6.95 54.61
CA PHE A 246 -16.89 6.48 53.48
C PHE A 246 -18.05 5.55 53.86
N LEU A 247 -18.30 5.28 55.15
CA LEU A 247 -19.25 4.24 55.60
C LEU A 247 -20.66 4.32 54.98
N MET A 248 -21.15 5.53 54.70
CA MET A 248 -22.50 5.77 54.16
C MET A 248 -22.61 5.67 52.62
N MET A 249 -21.49 5.68 51.88
CA MET A 249 -21.48 5.91 50.43
C MET A 249 -21.50 4.62 49.56
N GLN A 250 -22.54 3.81 49.72
CA GLN A 250 -22.65 2.52 49.01
C GLN A 250 -22.75 2.63 47.48
N ASN A 251 -23.26 3.75 46.94
CA ASN A 251 -23.50 3.97 45.51
C ASN A 251 -22.32 4.62 44.74
N LEU A 252 -21.17 4.83 45.40
CA LEU A 252 -20.05 5.57 44.82
C LEU A 252 -19.32 4.72 43.76
N GLN A 253 -19.13 5.26 42.56
CA GLN A 253 -18.57 4.58 41.38
C GLN A 253 -17.15 5.09 41.03
N SER A 254 -16.82 6.33 41.39
CA SER A 254 -15.49 6.92 41.22
C SER A 254 -15.11 7.81 42.42
N LEU A 255 -13.89 7.62 42.94
CA LEU A 255 -13.33 8.40 44.03
C LEU A 255 -11.91 8.88 43.66
N TYR A 256 -11.69 10.19 43.75
CA TYR A 256 -10.41 10.83 43.46
C TYR A 256 -9.87 11.55 44.70
N LEU A 257 -8.63 11.23 45.07
CA LEU A 257 -7.92 11.70 46.26
C LEU A 257 -6.48 12.12 45.90
N THR A 258 -6.23 12.52 44.64
CA THR A 258 -4.89 12.81 44.13
C THR A 258 -4.22 13.93 44.95
N GLY A 259 -3.05 13.67 45.53
CA GLY A 259 -2.35 14.66 46.34
C GLY A 259 -2.95 14.91 47.73
N ALA A 260 -3.83 14.04 48.23
CA ALA A 260 -4.19 14.02 49.65
C ALA A 260 -2.97 13.63 50.51
N PHE A 261 -2.88 14.18 51.72
CA PHE A 261 -1.75 14.02 52.65
C PHE A 261 -1.80 12.70 53.43
N ILE A 262 -2.10 11.60 52.75
CA ILE A 262 -2.33 10.27 53.33
C ILE A 262 -1.00 9.50 53.33
N ASP A 263 -0.34 9.40 54.49
CA ASP A 263 0.93 8.65 54.60
C ASP A 263 0.69 7.11 54.70
N SER A 264 -0.49 6.64 55.13
CA SER A 264 -0.83 5.20 55.20
C SER A 264 -2.34 4.91 55.05
N LEU A 265 -2.68 3.69 54.61
CA LEU A 265 -4.06 3.19 54.50
C LEU A 265 -4.36 2.06 55.50
N ASP A 266 -4.25 2.36 56.81
CA ASP A 266 -4.61 1.41 57.87
C ASP A 266 -6.12 1.08 57.91
N GLY A 267 -6.47 -0.07 58.46
CA GLY A 267 -7.84 -0.57 58.52
C GLY A 267 -8.38 -0.99 57.16
N SER A 268 -9.63 -0.62 56.88
CA SER A 268 -10.32 -0.91 55.61
C SER A 268 -11.27 0.25 55.25
N PRO A 269 -10.75 1.46 54.93
CA PRO A 269 -11.54 2.68 54.83
C PRO A 269 -12.59 2.65 53.70
N PHE A 270 -12.36 1.84 52.66
CA PHE A 270 -13.22 1.76 51.48
C PHE A 270 -14.24 0.61 51.52
N LYS A 271 -14.39 -0.10 52.65
CA LYS A 271 -15.15 -1.36 52.76
C LYS A 271 -16.66 -1.25 52.46
N SER A 272 -17.22 -0.06 52.51
CA SER A 272 -18.60 0.28 52.13
C SER A 272 -18.79 0.54 50.63
N LEU A 273 -17.72 0.83 49.89
CA LEU A 273 -17.75 1.33 48.51
C LEU A 273 -17.86 0.19 47.48
N GLN A 274 -18.89 -0.65 47.61
CA GLN A 274 -19.02 -1.89 46.82
C GLN A 274 -19.27 -1.64 45.32
N GLU A 275 -19.83 -0.51 44.93
CA GLU A 275 -20.06 -0.11 43.53
C GLU A 275 -18.87 0.63 42.88
N LEU A 276 -17.73 0.77 43.59
CA LEU A 276 -16.60 1.59 43.15
C LEU A 276 -15.83 0.90 42.02
N GLY A 277 -15.84 1.51 40.82
CA GLY A 277 -15.10 1.04 39.65
C GLY A 277 -13.74 1.74 39.46
N THR A 278 -13.56 2.93 40.02
CA THR A 278 -12.33 3.75 39.90
C THR A 278 -11.93 4.36 41.23
N LEU A 279 -10.67 4.14 41.64
CA LEU A 279 -10.07 4.73 42.82
C LEU A 279 -8.72 5.33 42.45
N VAL A 280 -8.55 6.64 42.69
CA VAL A 280 -7.33 7.38 42.42
C VAL A 280 -6.76 7.91 43.73
N LEU A 281 -5.54 7.48 44.05
CA LEU A 281 -4.81 7.74 45.30
C LEU A 281 -3.37 8.22 45.02
N SER A 282 -3.09 8.66 43.81
CA SER A 282 -1.80 9.17 43.33
C SER A 282 -1.35 10.46 44.03
N HIS A 283 -0.07 10.82 43.96
CA HIS A 283 0.45 12.09 44.49
C HIS A 283 0.62 13.15 43.39
N MET A 284 0.71 14.44 43.75
CA MET A 284 0.82 15.52 42.74
C MET A 284 2.16 15.51 42.00
N PHE A 285 2.17 15.04 40.76
CA PHE A 285 3.36 15.05 39.91
C PHE A 285 3.73 16.47 39.41
N PRO A 286 4.94 17.00 39.69
CA PRO A 286 5.33 18.36 39.33
C PRO A 286 5.54 18.52 37.81
N SER A 287 4.52 19.03 37.13
CA SER A 287 4.33 18.88 35.69
C SER A 287 4.96 19.99 34.84
N ARG A 288 6.31 20.04 34.78
CA ARG A 288 7.13 20.38 33.58
C ARG A 288 8.63 20.46 33.92
N ASN A 289 9.49 20.25 32.92
CA ASN A 289 10.97 20.32 32.96
C ASN A 289 11.74 19.19 33.67
N VAL A 290 11.08 18.12 34.13
CA VAL A 290 11.79 16.90 34.57
C VAL A 290 11.48 15.75 33.60
N THR A 291 12.51 15.30 32.88
CA THR A 291 12.47 14.03 32.14
C THR A 291 12.43 12.89 33.15
N LEU A 292 11.58 11.87 32.94
CA LEU A 292 11.35 10.79 33.92
C LEU A 292 12.64 10.14 34.47
N PRO A 293 13.71 9.88 33.66
CA PRO A 293 14.99 9.38 34.16
C PRO A 293 15.71 10.25 35.21
N ARG A 294 15.32 11.52 35.42
CA ARG A 294 15.84 12.37 36.50
C ARG A 294 15.14 12.16 37.85
N LEU A 295 13.96 11.55 37.89
CA LEU A 295 13.19 11.34 39.13
C LEU A 295 13.54 10.04 39.84
N ALA A 296 13.95 9.00 39.12
CA ALA A 296 14.36 7.69 39.66
C ALA A 296 15.50 7.76 40.71
N GLY A 297 16.18 8.91 40.82
CA GLY A 297 17.20 9.16 41.86
C GLY A 297 16.68 9.72 43.19
N GLN A 298 15.38 10.03 43.34
CA GLN A 298 14.83 10.51 44.62
C GLN A 298 14.69 9.35 45.62
N LYS A 299 15.44 9.41 46.73
CA LYS A 299 15.52 8.33 47.75
C LYS A 299 14.77 8.63 49.05
N TYR A 300 13.94 9.66 49.06
CA TYR A 300 13.25 10.15 50.25
C TYR A 300 11.75 10.26 49.98
N PRO A 301 10.89 9.82 50.91
CA PRO A 301 9.45 9.87 50.70
C PRO A 301 8.96 11.32 50.59
N HIS A 302 8.05 11.56 49.65
CA HIS A 302 7.33 12.83 49.56
C HIS A 302 6.39 12.97 50.77
N ARG A 303 6.46 14.11 51.45
CA ARG A 303 5.72 14.35 52.70
C ARG A 303 4.23 14.50 52.42
N GLY A 304 3.38 13.64 53.00
CA GLY A 304 1.97 13.57 52.64
C GLY A 304 1.75 12.81 51.33
N SER A 305 2.47 11.71 51.15
CA SER A 305 2.26 10.74 50.05
C SER A 305 2.26 9.33 50.64
N LEU A 306 1.56 8.42 49.97
CA LEU A 306 1.30 7.10 50.52
C LEU A 306 2.58 6.28 50.61
N GLN A 307 2.94 5.88 51.83
CA GLN A 307 4.14 5.09 52.15
C GLN A 307 3.80 3.64 52.51
N PHE A 308 2.63 3.41 53.11
CA PHE A 308 2.23 2.11 53.63
C PHE A 308 0.82 1.69 53.18
N ILE A 309 0.76 0.52 52.53
CA ILE A 309 -0.46 -0.21 52.18
C ILE A 309 -0.41 -1.60 52.82
N TYR A 310 -1.58 -2.15 53.16
CA TYR A 310 -1.73 -3.40 53.88
C TYR A 310 -2.77 -4.31 53.18
N PRO A 311 -2.78 -5.64 53.41
CA PRO A 311 -3.79 -6.56 52.85
C PRO A 311 -5.26 -6.28 53.20
N SER A 312 -5.53 -5.34 54.11
CA SER A 312 -6.87 -4.86 54.46
C SER A 312 -7.27 -3.53 53.79
N SER A 313 -6.30 -2.75 53.28
CA SER A 313 -6.51 -1.37 52.81
C SER A 313 -7.60 -1.26 51.74
N PHE A 314 -7.64 -2.23 50.82
CA PHE A 314 -8.59 -2.30 49.70
C PHE A 314 -9.72 -3.32 49.92
N ALA A 315 -9.91 -3.84 51.14
CA ALA A 315 -10.92 -4.86 51.42
C ALA A 315 -12.35 -4.32 51.21
N GLY A 316 -13.13 -5.02 50.38
CA GLY A 316 -14.50 -4.66 50.00
C GLY A 316 -14.66 -4.08 48.60
N LEU A 317 -13.56 -3.72 47.93
CA LEU A 317 -13.55 -3.12 46.59
C LEU A 317 -13.63 -4.17 45.45
N SER A 318 -14.55 -5.14 45.56
CA SER A 318 -14.61 -6.30 44.64
C SER A 318 -14.97 -5.97 43.19
N ASN A 319 -15.57 -4.80 42.93
CA ASN A 319 -15.96 -4.32 41.60
C ASN A 319 -14.98 -3.30 41.00
N LEU A 320 -13.88 -2.99 41.69
CA LEU A 320 -12.88 -2.02 41.25
C LEU A 320 -12.19 -2.51 39.98
N ARG A 321 -12.11 -1.63 38.98
CA ARG A 321 -11.46 -1.90 37.67
C ARG A 321 -10.16 -1.12 37.50
N ILE A 322 -10.11 0.11 38.01
CA ILE A 322 -8.94 1.00 37.91
C ILE A 322 -8.51 1.41 39.32
N LEU A 323 -7.27 1.09 39.66
CA LEU A 323 -6.59 1.55 40.87
C LEU A 323 -5.32 2.31 40.46
N ASP A 324 -5.33 3.62 40.68
CA ASP A 324 -4.18 4.50 40.44
C ASP A 324 -3.50 4.84 41.76
N LEU A 325 -2.23 4.45 41.88
CA LEU A 325 -1.34 4.74 43.00
C LEU A 325 -0.05 5.47 42.52
N HIS A 326 -0.03 6.08 41.33
CA HIS A 326 1.19 6.66 40.76
C HIS A 326 1.82 7.77 41.62
N TYR A 327 3.14 7.89 41.50
CA TYR A 327 3.98 8.88 42.18
C TYR A 327 3.94 8.83 43.73
N ASN A 328 3.56 7.68 44.31
CA ASN A 328 3.56 7.47 45.76
C ASN A 328 4.86 6.87 46.31
N SER A 329 5.12 7.13 47.59
CA SER A 329 6.33 6.72 48.31
C SER A 329 6.28 5.28 48.85
N ILE A 330 5.51 4.38 48.23
CA ILE A 330 5.35 2.98 48.64
C ILE A 330 6.69 2.25 48.49
N LEU A 331 7.23 1.67 49.57
CA LEU A 331 8.56 1.04 49.55
C LEU A 331 8.53 -0.47 49.29
N LEU A 332 7.46 -1.15 49.71
CA LEU A 332 7.29 -2.61 49.71
C LEU A 332 5.82 -2.95 49.43
N ILE A 333 5.58 -3.91 48.54
CA ILE A 333 4.26 -4.52 48.35
C ILE A 333 4.25 -5.90 49.02
N GLN A 334 3.35 -6.09 50.00
CA GLN A 334 3.24 -7.31 50.81
C GLN A 334 2.37 -8.38 50.14
N ASN A 335 2.56 -9.64 50.53
CA ASN A 335 1.74 -10.77 50.08
C ASN A 335 0.24 -10.49 50.30
N GLY A 336 -0.57 -10.67 49.27
CA GLY A 336 -2.03 -10.46 49.33
C GLY A 336 -2.48 -9.00 49.48
N THR A 337 -1.61 -8.00 49.27
CA THR A 337 -1.97 -6.56 49.33
C THR A 337 -3.23 -6.24 48.51
N PHE A 338 -3.39 -6.88 47.35
CA PHE A 338 -4.48 -6.63 46.41
C PHE A 338 -5.52 -7.78 46.32
N TRP A 339 -5.52 -8.73 47.26
CA TRP A 339 -6.29 -9.99 47.14
C TRP A 339 -7.80 -9.83 46.91
N ALA A 340 -8.38 -8.72 47.39
CA ALA A 340 -9.80 -8.42 47.29
C ALA A 340 -10.23 -7.86 45.91
N LEU A 341 -9.27 -7.53 45.04
CA LEU A 341 -9.47 -6.78 43.80
C LEU A 341 -9.62 -7.68 42.56
N GLY A 342 -10.44 -8.73 42.66
CA GLY A 342 -10.59 -9.74 41.60
C GLY A 342 -11.07 -9.22 40.24
N SER A 343 -11.79 -8.08 40.23
CA SER A 343 -12.29 -7.41 39.01
C SER A 343 -11.34 -6.33 38.45
N LEU A 344 -10.14 -6.16 39.02
CA LEU A 344 -9.23 -5.09 38.62
C LEU A 344 -8.69 -5.34 37.21
N GLU A 345 -8.87 -4.36 36.32
CA GLU A 345 -8.45 -4.39 34.93
C GLU A 345 -7.12 -3.64 34.74
N GLN A 346 -6.86 -2.61 35.55
CA GLN A 346 -5.70 -1.72 35.48
C GLN A 346 -5.16 -1.39 36.88
N LEU A 347 -3.85 -1.52 37.06
CA LEU A 347 -3.11 -1.14 38.27
C LEU A 347 -1.90 -0.29 37.88
N ASP A 348 -1.88 0.97 38.34
CA ASP A 348 -0.75 1.88 38.18
C ASP A 348 -0.02 2.07 39.51
N LEU A 349 1.26 1.70 39.55
CA LEU A 349 2.19 1.86 40.66
C LEU A 349 3.45 2.63 40.20
N SER A 350 3.37 3.36 39.09
CA SER A 350 4.50 3.98 38.41
C SER A 350 5.08 5.20 39.15
N ILE A 351 6.34 5.53 38.83
CA ILE A 351 7.09 6.68 39.35
C ILE A 351 7.18 6.68 40.89
N GLY A 352 7.12 5.50 41.52
CA GLY A 352 7.11 5.33 42.96
C GLY A 352 8.48 5.07 43.58
N LEU A 353 8.47 4.64 44.83
CA LEU A 353 9.69 4.19 45.54
C LEU A 353 9.78 2.68 45.71
N VAL A 354 8.98 1.88 45.00
CA VAL A 354 8.84 0.44 45.23
C VAL A 354 10.17 -0.26 44.99
N SER A 355 10.71 -0.84 46.05
CA SER A 355 12.07 -1.41 46.09
C SER A 355 12.09 -2.94 46.18
N ALA A 356 10.98 -3.51 46.64
CA ALA A 356 10.74 -4.94 46.70
C ALA A 356 9.23 -5.23 46.61
N ILE A 357 8.92 -6.43 46.13
CA ILE A 357 7.56 -6.99 46.06
C ILE A 357 7.67 -8.42 46.59
N GLU A 358 6.81 -8.80 47.54
CA GLU A 358 6.77 -10.17 48.04
C GLU A 358 6.16 -11.14 47.00
N GLU A 359 6.47 -12.43 47.09
CA GLU A 359 6.21 -13.41 46.02
C GLU A 359 4.74 -13.48 45.56
N ASN A 360 3.80 -13.32 46.49
CA ASN A 360 2.35 -13.27 46.25
C ASN A 360 1.79 -11.84 46.34
N GLY A 361 2.60 -10.81 46.05
CA GLY A 361 2.19 -9.40 46.14
C GLY A 361 0.98 -9.04 45.27
N PHE A 362 0.85 -9.69 44.10
CA PHE A 362 -0.25 -9.52 43.14
C PHE A 362 -1.27 -10.67 43.15
N GLU A 363 -1.27 -11.53 44.18
CA GLU A 363 -2.24 -12.62 44.31
C GLU A 363 -3.69 -12.06 44.36
N GLY A 364 -4.60 -12.71 43.63
CA GLY A 364 -6.02 -12.32 43.52
C GLY A 364 -6.39 -11.49 42.29
N LEU A 365 -5.41 -10.89 41.59
CA LEU A 365 -5.63 -9.99 40.44
C LEU A 365 -5.97 -10.70 39.12
N GLN A 366 -7.00 -11.56 39.14
CA GLN A 366 -7.36 -12.46 38.03
C GLN A 366 -7.80 -11.76 36.74
N SER A 367 -8.36 -10.55 36.83
CA SER A 367 -8.86 -9.77 35.69
C SER A 367 -7.84 -8.77 35.13
N LEU A 368 -6.63 -8.71 35.68
CA LEU A 368 -5.68 -7.62 35.40
C LEU A 368 -5.15 -7.66 33.98
N THR A 369 -5.40 -6.61 33.22
CA THR A 369 -4.98 -6.46 31.81
C THR A 369 -3.77 -5.56 31.64
N SER A 370 -3.55 -4.59 32.54
CA SER A 370 -2.40 -3.68 32.51
C SER A 370 -1.82 -3.50 33.91
N LEU A 371 -0.50 -3.67 34.02
CA LEU A 371 0.28 -3.43 35.24
C LEU A 371 1.44 -2.49 34.90
N ASP A 372 1.45 -1.30 35.52
CA ASP A 372 2.57 -0.37 35.43
C ASP A 372 3.37 -0.32 36.74
N LEU A 373 4.66 -0.64 36.64
CA LEU A 373 5.66 -0.61 37.71
C LEU A 373 6.88 0.23 37.30
N SER A 374 6.75 1.07 36.27
CA SER A 374 7.87 1.84 35.74
C SER A 374 8.37 2.92 36.70
N TYR A 375 9.61 3.36 36.51
CA TYR A 375 10.27 4.44 37.27
C TYR A 375 10.26 4.21 38.79
N ASN A 376 10.43 2.96 39.21
CA ASN A 376 10.54 2.52 40.61
C ASN A 376 11.98 2.12 40.97
N ASN A 377 12.19 1.64 42.21
CA ASN A 377 13.49 1.21 42.73
C ASN A 377 13.72 -0.32 42.65
N LEU A 378 13.05 -1.04 41.75
CA LEU A 378 13.17 -2.50 41.65
C LEU A 378 14.53 -2.90 41.07
N SER A 379 15.34 -3.62 41.86
CA SER A 379 16.63 -4.18 41.40
C SER A 379 16.55 -5.68 41.05
N ARG A 380 15.41 -6.32 41.29
CA ARG A 380 15.13 -7.74 41.03
C ARG A 380 13.63 -8.01 41.15
N ILE A 381 13.15 -9.07 40.49
CA ILE A 381 11.76 -9.53 40.52
C ILE A 381 11.77 -11.03 40.83
N GLY A 382 10.77 -11.53 41.58
CA GLY A 382 10.65 -12.95 41.92
C GLY A 382 10.28 -13.84 40.73
N THR A 383 10.72 -15.09 40.73
CA THR A 383 10.48 -16.11 39.68
C THR A 383 9.01 -16.35 39.36
N SER A 384 8.13 -16.09 40.32
CA SER A 384 6.72 -16.53 40.38
C SER A 384 5.73 -15.36 40.40
N LEU A 385 6.21 -14.11 40.50
CA LEU A 385 5.40 -12.94 40.83
C LEU A 385 4.25 -12.67 39.85
N PHE A 386 4.43 -13.03 38.58
CA PHE A 386 3.44 -12.80 37.52
C PHE A 386 2.66 -14.07 37.12
N HIS A 387 2.96 -15.24 37.71
CA HIS A 387 2.35 -16.53 37.31
C HIS A 387 0.82 -16.56 37.47
N ASN A 388 0.29 -15.76 38.38
CA ASN A 388 -1.14 -15.68 38.71
C ASN A 388 -1.90 -14.53 37.99
N LEU A 389 -1.34 -13.97 36.91
CA LEU A 389 -1.93 -12.87 36.13
C LEU A 389 -2.35 -13.31 34.71
N PRO A 390 -3.29 -14.26 34.55
CA PRO A 390 -3.59 -14.91 33.27
C PRO A 390 -4.23 -13.98 32.23
N ALA A 391 -4.78 -12.84 32.65
CA ALA A 391 -5.44 -11.84 31.80
C ALA A 391 -4.49 -10.74 31.27
N LEU A 392 -3.21 -10.74 31.69
CA LEU A 392 -2.32 -9.59 31.47
C LEU A 392 -1.96 -9.40 29.99
N LEU A 393 -2.22 -8.20 29.48
CA LEU A 393 -1.97 -7.77 28.10
C LEU A 393 -0.79 -6.81 27.98
N SER A 394 -0.52 -6.03 29.02
CA SER A 394 0.57 -5.05 29.09
C SER A 394 1.29 -5.09 30.44
N LEU A 395 2.63 -5.13 30.40
CA LEU A 395 3.50 -5.07 31.58
C LEU A 395 4.60 -4.02 31.33
N ASN A 396 4.63 -2.99 32.18
CA ASN A 396 5.65 -1.95 32.12
C ASN A 396 6.58 -2.00 33.34
N LEU A 397 7.88 -2.16 33.07
CA LEU A 397 8.98 -2.22 34.03
C LEU A 397 10.08 -1.19 33.68
N GLU A 398 9.80 -0.22 32.80
CA GLU A 398 10.75 0.81 32.35
C GLU A 398 11.37 1.58 33.54
N GLY A 399 12.62 2.04 33.44
CA GLY A 399 13.17 3.01 34.40
C GLY A 399 13.45 2.45 35.80
N ASN A 400 13.57 1.13 35.92
CA ASN A 400 13.95 0.43 37.14
C ASN A 400 15.46 0.12 37.14
N TYR A 401 15.93 -0.68 38.10
CA TYR A 401 17.33 -1.01 38.29
C TYR A 401 17.68 -2.47 37.94
N LEU A 402 16.83 -3.17 37.18
CA LEU A 402 16.96 -4.59 36.88
C LEU A 402 18.21 -4.87 36.02
N ASP A 403 19.10 -5.75 36.46
CA ASP A 403 20.29 -6.18 35.71
C ASP A 403 20.10 -7.55 35.00
N SER A 404 19.11 -8.32 35.44
CA SER A 404 18.88 -9.71 35.08
C SER A 404 17.40 -10.08 35.26
N LEU A 405 16.94 -11.05 34.47
CA LEU A 405 15.60 -11.64 34.59
C LEU A 405 15.72 -13.08 35.13
N SER A 406 14.87 -13.44 36.08
CA SER A 406 14.85 -14.79 36.68
C SER A 406 14.18 -15.82 35.76
N GLU A 407 14.67 -17.05 35.78
CA GLU A 407 14.11 -18.17 35.02
C GLU A 407 12.58 -18.29 35.21
N ASN A 408 11.86 -18.52 34.11
CA ASN A 408 10.41 -18.73 34.09
C ASN A 408 9.55 -17.57 34.62
N MET A 409 10.09 -16.35 34.78
CA MET A 409 9.34 -15.17 35.28
C MET A 409 8.07 -14.84 34.48
N PHE A 410 8.09 -15.08 33.17
CA PHE A 410 6.96 -14.83 32.26
C PHE A 410 6.09 -16.08 31.99
N LEU A 411 6.36 -17.20 32.66
CA LEU A 411 5.50 -18.37 32.62
C LEU A 411 4.13 -18.02 33.24
N GLY A 412 3.04 -18.33 32.54
CA GLY A 412 1.69 -17.94 32.98
C GLY A 412 1.19 -16.60 32.41
N LEU A 413 1.93 -15.94 31.52
CA LEU A 413 1.50 -14.73 30.78
C LEU A 413 1.15 -14.98 29.28
N PRO A 414 0.27 -15.95 28.92
CA PRO A 414 0.04 -16.34 27.53
C PRO A 414 -0.74 -15.31 26.69
N LEU A 415 -1.23 -14.24 27.32
CA LEU A 415 -1.99 -13.16 26.67
C LEU A 415 -1.19 -11.87 26.51
N LEU A 416 0.05 -11.79 27.00
CA LEU A 416 0.85 -10.57 27.00
C LEU A 416 1.14 -10.11 25.56
N THR A 417 0.81 -8.86 25.27
CA THR A 417 0.99 -8.20 23.96
C THR A 417 2.02 -7.08 23.99
N SER A 418 2.27 -6.48 25.16
CA SER A 418 3.22 -5.39 25.36
C SER A 418 4.10 -5.67 26.58
N LEU A 419 5.42 -5.59 26.39
CA LEU A 419 6.42 -5.72 27.45
C LEU A 419 7.45 -4.59 27.31
N ASN A 420 7.59 -3.77 28.35
CA ASN A 420 8.57 -2.69 28.39
C ASN A 420 9.58 -2.92 29.52
N LEU A 421 10.85 -3.07 29.13
CA LEU A 421 12.05 -3.30 29.93
C LEU A 421 13.08 -2.16 29.72
N GLY A 422 12.66 -1.04 29.11
CA GLY A 422 13.54 0.09 28.79
C GLY A 422 14.17 0.75 30.03
N TYR A 423 15.22 1.55 29.86
CA TYR A 423 15.87 2.30 30.96
C TYR A 423 16.21 1.44 32.19
N ASN A 424 16.77 0.25 31.99
CA ASN A 424 17.21 -0.67 33.04
C ASN A 424 18.73 -0.94 32.94
N ASN A 425 19.24 -1.96 33.63
CA ASN A 425 20.66 -2.32 33.67
C ASN A 425 21.00 -3.62 32.91
N PHE A 426 20.14 -4.12 32.02
CA PHE A 426 20.34 -5.40 31.34
C PHE A 426 21.60 -5.41 30.45
N ILE A 427 22.43 -6.44 30.60
CA ILE A 427 23.66 -6.66 29.83
C ILE A 427 23.46 -7.75 28.74
N ASP A 428 22.52 -8.66 28.98
CA ASP A 428 22.08 -9.73 28.08
C ASP A 428 20.64 -10.15 28.45
N ILE A 429 19.93 -10.81 27.53
CA ILE A 429 18.58 -11.38 27.74
C ILE A 429 18.58 -12.82 27.22
N PRO A 430 18.40 -13.85 28.08
CA PRO A 430 18.37 -15.24 27.66
C PRO A 430 17.29 -15.54 26.62
N SER A 431 17.60 -16.35 25.60
CA SER A 431 16.67 -16.77 24.54
C SER A 431 15.37 -17.36 25.08
N ASP A 432 15.47 -18.16 26.13
CA ASP A 432 14.39 -19.05 26.53
C ASP A 432 13.30 -18.34 27.34
N ILE A 433 13.58 -17.13 27.85
CA ILE A 433 12.66 -16.42 28.75
C ILE A 433 11.49 -15.75 28.00
N LEU A 434 11.65 -15.45 26.71
CA LEU A 434 10.60 -14.82 25.89
C LEU A 434 9.74 -15.85 25.13
N GLN A 435 10.19 -17.11 25.00
CA GLN A 435 9.44 -18.17 24.32
C GLN A 435 8.00 -18.40 24.85
N PRO A 436 7.68 -18.21 26.16
CA PRO A 436 6.30 -18.29 26.65
C PRO A 436 5.36 -17.18 26.13
N LEU A 437 5.90 -16.05 25.66
CA LEU A 437 5.15 -14.84 25.32
C LEU A 437 4.62 -14.87 23.87
N VAL A 438 3.96 -15.97 23.49
CA VAL A 438 3.51 -16.28 22.11
C VAL A 438 2.51 -15.29 21.47
N ARG A 439 2.18 -14.18 22.15
CA ARG A 439 1.32 -13.09 21.66
C ARG A 439 1.96 -11.71 21.73
N LEU A 440 3.25 -11.63 22.08
CA LEU A 440 3.97 -10.37 22.23
C LEU A 440 4.07 -9.64 20.89
N LYS A 441 3.55 -8.42 20.84
CA LYS A 441 3.56 -7.52 19.68
C LYS A 441 4.54 -6.37 19.85
N LEU A 442 4.66 -5.84 21.06
CA LEU A 442 5.50 -4.69 21.38
C LEU A 442 6.53 -5.10 22.43
N LEU A 443 7.81 -4.96 22.11
CA LEU A 443 8.92 -5.23 23.02
C LEU A 443 9.88 -4.04 23.04
N SER A 444 10.00 -3.38 24.19
CA SER A 444 11.01 -2.34 24.43
C SER A 444 12.06 -2.84 25.41
N ILE A 445 13.33 -2.76 25.02
CA ILE A 445 14.53 -2.98 25.87
C ILE A 445 15.56 -1.89 25.54
N ASN A 446 15.08 -0.69 25.21
CA ASN A 446 15.92 0.47 24.91
C ASN A 446 16.65 0.99 26.16
N HIS A 447 17.67 1.84 25.99
CA HIS A 447 18.40 2.46 27.10
C HIS A 447 18.91 1.45 28.15
N ASN A 448 19.55 0.37 27.69
CA ASN A 448 20.16 -0.68 28.50
C ASN A 448 21.65 -0.86 28.10
N TYR A 449 22.32 -1.94 28.54
CA TYR A 449 23.74 -2.20 28.29
C TYR A 449 23.98 -3.45 27.43
N LEU A 450 23.00 -3.86 26.63
CA LEU A 450 23.07 -5.05 25.76
C LEU A 450 24.25 -4.95 24.78
N LYS A 451 24.92 -6.06 24.52
CA LYS A 451 26.11 -6.15 23.64
C LYS A 451 25.89 -6.95 22.35
N SER A 452 24.84 -7.76 22.34
CA SER A 452 24.41 -8.72 21.32
C SER A 452 22.89 -8.76 21.32
N VAL A 453 22.29 -9.22 20.21
CA VAL A 453 20.83 -9.39 20.07
C VAL A 453 20.43 -10.78 19.61
N GLU A 454 21.42 -11.60 19.24
CA GLU A 454 21.22 -12.93 18.64
C GLU A 454 20.47 -13.87 19.59
N GLY A 455 20.80 -13.86 20.89
CA GLY A 455 20.06 -14.60 21.93
C GLY A 455 18.60 -14.14 22.04
N LEU A 456 18.40 -12.84 22.28
CA LEU A 456 17.09 -12.18 22.37
C LEU A 456 16.18 -12.49 21.16
N LEU A 457 16.66 -12.24 19.94
CA LEU A 457 15.88 -12.39 18.70
C LEU A 457 15.62 -13.87 18.38
N SER A 458 16.54 -14.79 18.74
CA SER A 458 16.25 -16.23 18.63
C SER A 458 15.09 -16.66 19.54
N GLY A 459 14.96 -16.05 20.73
CA GLY A 459 13.86 -16.27 21.67
C GLY A 459 12.49 -15.82 21.16
N LEU A 460 12.47 -14.90 20.19
CA LEU A 460 11.25 -14.42 19.52
C LEU A 460 10.87 -15.23 18.28
N SER A 461 11.67 -16.21 17.84
CA SER A 461 11.42 -16.95 16.59
C SER A 461 10.09 -17.74 16.52
N SER A 462 9.44 -17.97 17.67
CA SER A 462 8.10 -18.57 17.78
C SER A 462 6.95 -17.54 17.82
N THR A 463 7.26 -16.23 17.82
CA THR A 463 6.36 -15.16 18.22
C THR A 463 6.36 -14.02 17.20
N TYR A 464 5.17 -13.67 16.68
CA TYR A 464 5.06 -12.55 15.75
C TYR A 464 5.05 -11.20 16.49
N CYS A 465 6.24 -10.66 16.75
CA CYS A 465 6.44 -9.33 17.32
C CYS A 465 6.38 -8.26 16.22
N GLU A 466 5.59 -7.21 16.43
CA GLU A 466 5.32 -6.15 15.46
C GLU A 466 6.35 -5.01 15.58
N ASP A 467 6.66 -4.54 16.79
CA ASP A 467 7.69 -3.53 17.04
C ASP A 467 8.65 -3.96 18.15
N ILE A 468 9.95 -3.96 17.84
CA ILE A 468 11.07 -4.34 18.73
C ILE A 468 12.02 -3.14 18.86
N ASP A 469 12.07 -2.51 20.03
CA ASP A 469 12.99 -1.40 20.33
C ASP A 469 14.16 -1.84 21.21
N ILE A 470 15.37 -1.81 20.63
CA ILE A 470 16.65 -2.12 21.28
C ILE A 470 17.62 -0.93 21.13
N SER A 471 17.09 0.28 20.90
CA SER A 471 17.89 1.49 20.74
C SER A 471 18.62 1.91 22.03
N PHE A 472 19.65 2.75 21.90
CA PHE A 472 20.46 3.22 23.03
C PHE A 472 21.06 2.09 23.89
N ASN A 473 21.53 1.02 23.24
CA ASN A 473 22.30 -0.06 23.86
C ASN A 473 23.79 0.03 23.45
N ASN A 474 24.59 -0.99 23.79
CA ASN A 474 26.02 -1.05 23.47
C ASN A 474 26.32 -2.22 22.49
N ILE A 475 25.41 -2.48 21.55
CA ILE A 475 25.55 -3.54 20.55
C ILE A 475 26.60 -3.10 19.52
N SER A 476 27.58 -3.96 19.21
CA SER A 476 28.74 -3.62 18.36
C SER A 476 28.76 -4.34 17.01
N THR A 477 28.01 -5.43 16.88
CA THR A 477 27.85 -6.21 15.65
C THR A 477 26.42 -6.72 15.55
N LEU A 478 26.01 -7.16 14.36
CA LEU A 478 24.74 -7.83 14.11
C LEU A 478 24.95 -8.98 13.12
N ASP A 479 24.55 -10.20 13.48
CA ASP A 479 24.41 -11.28 12.49
C ASP A 479 23.05 -11.17 11.80
N ALA A 480 23.04 -10.67 10.56
CA ALA A 480 21.82 -10.49 9.78
C ALA A 480 21.14 -11.81 9.36
N SER A 481 21.77 -12.98 9.59
CA SER A 481 21.11 -14.28 9.38
C SER A 481 19.98 -14.56 10.39
N ILE A 482 19.89 -13.79 11.49
CA ILE A 482 18.76 -13.86 12.43
C ILE A 482 17.51 -13.10 11.93
N LEU A 483 17.67 -12.10 11.04
CA LEU A 483 16.54 -11.25 10.62
C LEU A 483 15.39 -12.04 9.96
N PRO A 484 15.63 -13.11 9.16
CA PRO A 484 14.56 -13.95 8.66
C PRO A 484 13.84 -14.81 9.72
N THR A 485 14.38 -15.03 10.92
CA THR A 485 13.65 -15.79 11.97
C THR A 485 12.56 -14.98 12.64
N LEU A 486 12.50 -13.67 12.38
CA LEU A 486 11.38 -12.79 12.74
C LEU A 486 10.25 -12.82 11.68
N ALA A 487 10.43 -13.54 10.57
CA ALA A 487 9.47 -13.62 9.47
C ALA A 487 8.45 -14.75 9.67
N VAL A 488 7.35 -14.45 10.37
CA VAL A 488 6.15 -15.30 10.35
C VAL A 488 5.32 -14.98 9.09
N ALA A 489 4.62 -15.97 8.53
CA ALA A 489 4.07 -15.95 7.17
C ALA A 489 2.79 -15.10 6.94
N ASP A 490 2.71 -13.91 7.54
CA ASP A 490 1.61 -12.92 7.42
C ASP A 490 2.13 -11.63 6.75
N GLU A 491 1.33 -10.91 5.95
CA GLU A 491 1.77 -9.75 5.12
C GLU A 491 2.15 -8.46 5.90
N ARG A 492 2.43 -8.59 7.19
CA ARG A 492 2.59 -7.48 8.14
C ARG A 492 4.04 -7.03 8.27
N THR A 493 4.24 -5.84 8.83
CA THR A 493 5.58 -5.24 9.01
C THR A 493 6.10 -5.49 10.40
N VAL A 494 7.35 -5.95 10.50
CA VAL A 494 8.14 -5.96 11.74
C VAL A 494 9.03 -4.72 11.75
N THR A 495 9.07 -3.98 12.85
CA THR A 495 10.04 -2.89 13.08
C THR A 495 11.12 -3.37 14.04
N LEU A 496 12.39 -3.25 13.66
CA LEU A 496 13.55 -3.51 14.53
C LEU A 496 14.38 -2.22 14.65
N ASN A 497 14.26 -1.56 15.81
CA ASN A 497 15.02 -0.36 16.12
C ASN A 497 16.33 -0.71 16.84
N LEU A 498 17.44 -0.53 16.15
CA LEU A 498 18.81 -0.68 16.65
C LEU A 498 19.56 0.67 16.65
N SER A 499 18.84 1.79 16.60
CA SER A 499 19.47 3.12 16.57
C SER A 499 20.24 3.45 17.85
N HIS A 500 21.17 4.41 17.76
CA HIS A 500 22.00 4.86 18.90
C HIS A 500 22.81 3.74 19.60
N ASN A 501 23.17 2.69 18.85
CA ASN A 501 24.08 1.64 19.29
C ASN A 501 25.53 1.90 18.83
N ALA A 502 26.42 0.92 19.01
CA ALA A 502 27.83 1.00 18.62
C ALA A 502 28.18 0.16 17.38
N ILE A 503 27.18 -0.22 16.56
CA ILE A 503 27.36 -1.23 15.50
C ILE A 503 28.34 -0.74 14.43
N THR A 504 29.47 -1.44 14.28
CA THR A 504 30.49 -1.16 13.25
C THR A 504 30.38 -2.09 12.05
N THR A 505 29.91 -3.31 12.26
CA THR A 505 29.84 -4.37 11.24
C THR A 505 28.52 -5.14 11.36
N VAL A 506 27.85 -5.36 10.24
CA VAL A 506 26.78 -6.36 10.11
C VAL A 506 27.30 -7.47 9.20
N TYR A 507 27.09 -8.74 9.56
CA TYR A 507 27.63 -9.90 8.83
C TYR A 507 26.57 -11.01 8.69
N ALA A 508 26.94 -12.14 8.09
CA ALA A 508 26.12 -13.35 8.07
C ALA A 508 26.98 -14.60 8.27
N THR A 509 26.67 -15.42 9.28
CA THR A 509 27.33 -16.73 9.48
C THR A 509 26.65 -17.86 8.70
N ASN A 510 27.12 -19.10 8.87
CA ASN A 510 26.95 -20.16 7.87
C ASN A 510 25.70 -21.04 8.05
N SER A 511 25.12 -21.42 6.91
CA SER A 511 24.44 -22.70 6.64
C SER A 511 23.15 -23.05 7.39
N TYR A 512 22.04 -22.38 7.02
CA TYR A 512 20.77 -23.10 6.74
C TYR A 512 19.90 -22.48 5.61
N PHE A 513 20.36 -21.41 4.96
CA PHE A 513 19.64 -20.81 3.81
C PHE A 513 19.91 -21.56 2.50
N ASP A 514 19.28 -22.74 2.35
CA ASP A 514 19.11 -23.39 1.04
C ASP A 514 17.71 -23.07 0.50
N ILE A 515 17.66 -22.10 -0.42
CA ILE A 515 16.41 -21.57 -0.98
C ILE A 515 15.71 -22.61 -1.87
N SER A 516 16.36 -23.74 -2.21
CA SER A 516 15.71 -24.85 -2.93
C SER A 516 14.70 -25.63 -2.08
N ALA A 517 14.72 -25.47 -0.74
CA ALA A 517 14.01 -26.34 0.20
C ALA A 517 12.71 -25.78 0.80
N SER A 518 12.28 -24.56 0.46
CA SER A 518 10.98 -24.01 0.92
C SER A 518 10.17 -23.37 -0.21
N GLN A 519 9.10 -24.05 -0.60
CA GLN A 519 8.01 -23.43 -1.36
C GLN A 519 7.18 -22.58 -0.39
N SER A 520 6.77 -21.38 -0.82
CA SER A 520 5.95 -20.41 -0.06
C SER A 520 6.47 -20.03 1.33
N LEU A 521 7.47 -19.16 1.37
CA LEU A 521 7.61 -18.18 2.45
C LEU A 521 6.88 -16.89 2.01
N ASN A 522 5.97 -16.39 2.85
CA ASN A 522 5.18 -15.20 2.55
C ASN A 522 5.97 -13.90 2.81
N LEU A 523 5.46 -12.80 2.26
CA LEU A 523 6.10 -11.49 2.18
C LEU A 523 6.48 -10.88 3.54
N LEU A 524 7.72 -11.09 4.00
CA LEU A 524 8.29 -10.28 5.08
C LEU A 524 8.33 -8.81 4.64
N ARG A 525 7.76 -7.95 5.48
CA ARG A 525 8.08 -6.52 5.56
C ARG A 525 8.91 -6.28 6.81
N LEU A 526 10.10 -5.72 6.64
CA LEU A 526 11.00 -5.41 7.77
C LEU A 526 11.40 -3.93 7.69
N THR A 527 11.27 -3.21 8.78
CA THR A 527 11.85 -1.87 8.94
C THR A 527 13.03 -1.97 9.89
N LEU A 528 14.24 -1.82 9.37
CA LEU A 528 15.49 -1.89 10.13
C LEU A 528 16.05 -0.47 10.31
N ASP A 529 16.06 0.01 11.55
CA ASP A 529 16.67 1.29 11.90
C ASP A 529 18.05 1.09 12.51
N LEU A 530 19.07 1.53 11.77
CA LEU A 530 20.48 1.52 12.16
C LEU A 530 21.05 2.94 12.27
N ARG A 531 20.20 3.97 12.43
CA ARG A 531 20.65 5.37 12.58
C ARG A 531 21.54 5.55 13.81
N TRP A 532 22.45 6.53 13.76
CA TRP A 532 23.37 6.86 14.87
C TRP A 532 24.25 5.69 15.36
N ASN A 533 24.60 4.75 14.47
CA ASN A 533 25.57 3.69 14.73
C ASN A 533 26.98 4.10 14.23
N ARG A 534 27.88 3.13 14.08
CA ARG A 534 29.30 3.32 13.73
C ARG A 534 29.70 2.64 12.42
N LEU A 535 28.75 2.44 11.50
CA LEU A 535 28.99 1.81 10.21
C LEU A 535 29.91 2.69 9.35
N LEU A 536 31.09 2.16 9.01
CA LEU A 536 32.05 2.80 8.11
C LEU A 536 31.72 2.54 6.63
N SER A 537 31.15 1.37 6.35
CA SER A 537 30.73 0.92 5.01
C SER A 537 29.39 0.21 5.08
N PHE A 538 28.83 -0.17 3.92
CA PHE A 538 27.48 -0.70 3.81
C PHE A 538 27.51 -2.23 3.77
N PRO A 539 26.82 -2.93 4.69
CA PRO A 539 26.96 -4.38 4.86
C PRO A 539 25.99 -5.21 3.99
N PHE A 540 25.22 -4.57 3.11
CA PHE A 540 24.25 -5.23 2.23
C PHE A 540 24.52 -4.87 0.77
N GLN A 541 24.55 -5.87 -0.11
CA GLN A 541 24.46 -5.65 -1.56
C GLN A 541 22.98 -5.46 -1.92
N LEU A 542 22.67 -4.53 -2.84
CA LEU A 542 21.35 -4.49 -3.48
C LEU A 542 21.43 -5.13 -4.87
N ASP A 543 20.59 -6.12 -5.13
CA ASP A 543 20.45 -6.65 -6.48
C ASP A 543 19.56 -5.75 -7.35
N ARG A 544 19.80 -5.79 -8.66
CA ARG A 544 19.21 -4.89 -9.68
C ARG A 544 17.68 -4.86 -9.77
N PHE A 545 16.98 -5.67 -8.98
CA PHE A 545 15.53 -5.89 -9.03
C PHE A 545 14.83 -5.77 -7.67
N SER A 546 15.39 -4.99 -6.73
CA SER A 546 14.80 -4.66 -5.40
C SER A 546 14.97 -5.71 -4.30
N PHE A 547 16.04 -6.50 -4.35
CA PHE A 547 16.34 -7.53 -3.34
C PHE A 547 17.61 -7.20 -2.57
N PHE A 548 17.60 -7.40 -1.26
CA PHE A 548 18.80 -7.30 -0.43
C PHE A 548 19.57 -8.61 -0.48
N SER A 549 20.89 -8.52 -0.44
CA SER A 549 21.79 -9.67 -0.50
C SER A 549 22.91 -9.54 0.54
N LEU A 550 23.05 -10.58 1.38
CA LEU A 550 24.15 -10.67 2.33
C LEU A 550 25.36 -11.36 1.68
N LEU A 551 26.54 -10.79 1.90
CA LEU A 551 27.84 -11.37 1.51
C LEU A 551 28.33 -12.33 2.59
N ARG A 552 28.11 -13.62 2.38
CA ARG A 552 28.69 -14.69 3.21
C ARG A 552 30.11 -15.00 2.74
N VAL A 553 31.10 -14.88 3.62
CA VAL A 553 32.48 -15.34 3.35
C VAL A 553 32.57 -16.85 3.65
N VAL A 554 32.78 -17.67 2.63
CA VAL A 554 33.06 -19.10 2.78
C VAL A 554 34.57 -19.32 2.63
N ILE A 555 35.20 -19.96 3.60
CA ILE A 555 36.55 -20.49 3.44
C ILE A 555 36.42 -21.85 2.75
N ASP A 556 36.82 -21.93 1.48
CA ASP A 556 36.95 -23.21 0.77
C ASP A 556 38.24 -23.92 1.21
N GLY A 557 38.36 -25.23 0.97
CA GLY A 557 39.36 -26.12 1.59
C GLY A 557 40.84 -25.87 1.26
N ASN A 558 41.17 -24.75 0.60
CA ASN A 558 42.51 -24.27 0.23
C ASN A 558 42.71 -22.79 0.61
N ASP A 559 42.13 -22.34 1.74
CA ASP A 559 42.18 -20.94 2.24
C ASP A 559 41.67 -19.87 1.26
N HIS A 560 40.81 -20.23 0.31
CA HIS A 560 40.21 -19.30 -0.65
C HIS A 560 38.87 -18.75 -0.13
N TYR A 561 38.76 -17.43 -0.03
CA TYR A 561 37.53 -16.74 0.33
C TYR A 561 36.55 -16.71 -0.86
N ARG A 562 35.48 -17.50 -0.77
CA ARG A 562 34.40 -17.57 -1.75
C ARG A 562 33.17 -16.87 -1.20
N TYR A 563 32.77 -15.78 -1.85
CA TYR A 563 31.57 -15.04 -1.46
C TYR A 563 30.32 -15.77 -1.96
N VAL A 564 29.33 -15.94 -1.08
CA VAL A 564 28.03 -16.53 -1.40
C VAL A 564 26.94 -15.49 -1.10
N LYS A 565 26.04 -15.31 -2.06
CA LYS A 565 24.94 -14.35 -2.01
C LYS A 565 23.72 -14.99 -1.36
N ILE A 566 23.24 -14.44 -0.25
CA ILE A 566 21.98 -14.86 0.40
C ILE A 566 20.90 -13.83 0.07
N GLY A 567 19.97 -14.20 -0.82
CA GLY A 567 18.90 -13.32 -1.29
C GLY A 567 17.75 -13.21 -0.28
N LEU A 568 17.52 -12.00 0.22
CA LEU A 568 16.32 -11.61 0.97
C LEU A 568 15.26 -11.16 -0.05
N HIS A 569 14.31 -12.04 -0.36
CA HIS A 569 13.25 -11.85 -1.37
C HIS A 569 12.14 -10.84 -0.95
N HIS A 570 12.47 -9.87 -0.11
CA HIS A 570 11.52 -9.25 0.83
C HIS A 570 11.60 -7.72 0.93
N GLU A 571 10.53 -7.11 1.42
CA GLU A 571 10.33 -5.65 1.44
C GLU A 571 11.02 -5.03 2.67
N LEU A 572 12.35 -4.89 2.60
CA LEU A 572 13.18 -4.28 3.65
C LEU A 572 13.28 -2.74 3.46
N THR A 573 12.79 -2.01 4.46
CA THR A 573 12.94 -0.57 4.66
C THR A 573 14.14 -0.33 5.59
N LEU A 574 15.11 0.48 5.18
CA LEU A 574 16.40 0.62 5.87
C LEU A 574 16.73 2.09 6.15
N GLN A 575 17.09 2.41 7.39
CA GLN A 575 17.45 3.75 7.85
C GLN A 575 18.89 3.77 8.39
N LEU A 576 19.73 4.68 7.87
CA LEU A 576 21.19 4.69 8.09
C LEU A 576 21.79 6.06 8.42
N ARG A 577 20.97 7.12 8.50
CA ARG A 577 21.40 8.47 8.88
C ARG A 577 22.32 8.52 10.11
N HIS A 578 23.27 9.45 10.07
CA HIS A 578 24.26 9.69 11.14
C HIS A 578 25.22 8.52 11.44
N ASN A 579 25.48 7.64 10.47
CA ASN A 579 26.63 6.73 10.49
C ASN A 579 27.90 7.40 9.90
N PRO A 580 29.11 7.05 10.37
CA PRO A 580 30.39 7.64 9.94
C PRO A 580 30.91 7.06 8.61
N ILE A 581 30.14 7.22 7.54
CA ILE A 581 30.38 6.61 6.21
C ILE A 581 31.73 7.06 5.60
N VAL A 582 32.52 6.10 5.12
CA VAL A 582 33.75 6.33 4.36
C VAL A 582 33.44 6.37 2.86
N CYS A 583 33.76 7.49 2.23
CA CYS A 583 33.59 7.76 0.79
C CYS A 583 34.94 7.71 0.06
N ASP A 584 35.62 6.56 0.13
CA ASP A 584 36.78 6.26 -0.72
C ASP A 584 36.35 5.39 -1.92
N CYS A 585 37.30 4.76 -2.63
CA CYS A 585 36.98 3.90 -3.76
C CYS A 585 36.17 2.64 -3.42
N THR A 586 36.03 2.27 -2.15
CA THR A 586 35.17 1.15 -1.73
C THR A 586 33.68 1.51 -1.73
N ILE A 587 33.32 2.80 -1.73
CA ILE A 587 31.91 3.27 -1.73
C ILE A 587 31.19 3.02 -3.06
N TYR A 588 31.91 2.66 -4.13
CA TYR A 588 31.37 2.53 -5.48
C TYR A 588 30.17 1.56 -5.58
N GLU A 589 30.23 0.42 -4.91
CA GLU A 589 29.12 -0.55 -4.90
C GLU A 589 27.85 0.05 -4.28
N LEU A 590 27.98 0.86 -3.23
CA LEU A 590 26.85 1.61 -2.69
C LEU A 590 26.29 2.60 -3.71
N LEU A 591 27.13 3.33 -4.44
CA LEU A 591 26.65 4.31 -5.42
C LEU A 591 25.90 3.62 -6.57
N GLN A 592 26.36 2.46 -7.03
CA GLN A 592 25.58 1.60 -7.93
C GLN A 592 24.24 1.17 -7.32
N ASN A 593 24.23 0.79 -6.03
CA ASN A 593 23.04 0.35 -5.31
C ASN A 593 22.03 1.50 -5.11
N ILE A 594 22.48 2.74 -4.85
CA ILE A 594 21.65 3.94 -4.76
C ILE A 594 21.10 4.31 -6.15
N ALA A 595 21.94 4.35 -7.18
CA ALA A 595 21.53 4.67 -8.56
C ALA A 595 20.58 3.61 -9.16
N THR A 596 20.67 2.37 -8.68
CA THR A 596 19.71 1.28 -8.94
C THR A 596 18.40 1.54 -8.20
N ALA A 597 18.46 1.78 -6.89
CA ALA A 597 17.28 2.02 -6.06
C ALA A 597 16.49 3.27 -6.50
N GLN A 598 17.17 4.30 -7.02
CA GLN A 598 16.57 5.51 -7.64
C GLN A 598 15.57 5.19 -8.75
N ARG A 599 15.69 4.03 -9.41
CA ARG A 599 14.81 3.59 -10.50
C ARG A 599 13.60 2.79 -10.00
N GLY A 600 13.42 2.65 -8.68
CA GLY A 600 12.37 1.81 -8.07
C GLY A 600 11.85 2.33 -6.73
N VAL A 601 10.96 1.55 -6.12
CA VAL A 601 10.18 1.95 -4.92
C VAL A 601 11.05 2.07 -3.65
N LEU A 602 12.19 1.36 -3.58
CA LEU A 602 13.05 1.34 -2.39
C LEU A 602 13.63 2.71 -2.02
N TYR A 603 14.02 3.55 -2.99
CA TYR A 603 14.57 4.90 -2.73
C TYR A 603 13.51 5.94 -2.29
N ALA A 604 12.25 5.54 -2.20
CA ALA A 604 11.20 6.29 -1.50
C ALA A 604 11.00 5.83 -0.04
N LYS A 605 11.60 4.71 0.37
CA LYS A 605 11.48 4.09 1.70
C LYS A 605 12.78 4.14 2.51
N THR A 606 13.94 4.11 1.85
CA THR A 606 15.25 4.31 2.51
C THR A 606 15.62 5.78 2.62
N ASP A 607 16.55 6.11 3.53
CA ASP A 607 16.99 7.48 3.78
C ASP A 607 18.24 7.93 2.98
N PHE A 608 18.55 7.24 1.89
CA PHE A 608 19.78 7.41 1.09
C PHE A 608 20.06 8.87 0.64
N LYS A 609 19.01 9.68 0.44
CA LYS A 609 19.07 11.11 0.07
C LYS A 609 19.73 12.03 1.10
N GLU A 610 19.84 11.57 2.35
CA GLU A 610 20.34 12.32 3.49
C GLU A 610 21.61 11.68 4.08
N LEU A 611 22.22 10.75 3.36
CA LEU A 611 23.47 10.11 3.75
C LEU A 611 24.67 10.91 3.20
N THR A 612 25.53 11.34 4.12
CA THR A 612 26.70 12.19 3.84
C THR A 612 27.99 11.49 4.21
N CYS A 613 29.03 11.76 3.44
CA CYS A 613 30.39 11.32 3.71
C CYS A 613 30.92 11.87 5.04
N HIS A 614 31.60 11.02 5.81
CA HIS A 614 32.31 11.40 7.03
C HIS A 614 33.82 11.54 6.80
N VAL A 615 34.39 10.62 6.01
CA VAL A 615 35.81 10.49 5.66
C VAL A 615 35.89 10.17 4.15
N PRO A 616 36.92 10.58 3.39
CA PRO A 616 38.01 11.49 3.76
C PRO A 616 37.53 12.91 4.04
N GLU A 617 38.35 13.68 4.75
CA GLU A 617 37.96 14.99 5.27
C GLU A 617 37.63 16.01 4.16
N ASP A 618 38.27 15.89 2.99
CA ASP A 618 38.01 16.72 1.80
C ASP A 618 36.62 16.46 1.17
N LEU A 619 35.98 15.34 1.51
CA LEU A 619 34.62 14.99 1.08
C LEU A 619 33.59 15.10 2.21
N ARG A 620 34.00 15.49 3.42
CA ARG A 620 33.17 15.44 4.62
C ARG A 620 31.95 16.37 4.51
N GLY A 621 30.77 15.81 4.69
CA GLY A 621 29.49 16.50 4.57
C GLY A 621 28.90 16.56 3.16
N ILE A 622 29.64 16.15 2.12
CA ILE A 622 29.07 15.94 0.77
C ILE A 622 28.11 14.75 0.83
N LYS A 623 26.95 14.85 0.14
CA LYS A 623 26.02 13.72 0.03
C LYS A 623 26.58 12.64 -0.90
N LEU A 624 26.20 11.39 -0.64
CA LEU A 624 26.51 10.29 -1.57
C LEU A 624 25.94 10.50 -2.97
N GLU A 625 24.78 11.14 -3.12
CA GLU A 625 24.16 11.45 -4.42
C GLU A 625 24.84 12.60 -5.19
N ASP A 626 25.72 13.37 -4.53
CA ASP A 626 26.49 14.48 -5.13
C ASP A 626 27.95 14.09 -5.46
N LEU A 627 28.37 12.85 -5.18
CA LEU A 627 29.74 12.38 -5.47
C LEU A 627 29.97 12.20 -6.97
N SER A 628 31.02 12.85 -7.50
CA SER A 628 31.50 12.57 -8.86
C SER A 628 32.19 11.20 -8.93
N PRO A 629 32.09 10.46 -10.05
CA PRO A 629 32.83 9.22 -10.23
C PRO A 629 34.33 9.38 -9.95
N SER A 630 34.93 10.49 -10.40
CA SER A 630 36.32 10.89 -10.16
C SER A 630 36.75 10.90 -8.68
N GLN A 631 35.85 11.17 -7.73
CA GLN A 631 36.16 11.15 -6.29
C GLN A 631 36.17 9.73 -5.69
N THR A 632 35.79 8.71 -6.46
CA THR A 632 35.64 7.32 -5.99
C THR A 632 36.66 6.35 -6.60
N TRP A 633 37.83 6.86 -6.98
CA TRP A 633 38.97 6.08 -7.49
C TRP A 633 40.15 6.14 -6.51
N CYS A 634 40.82 5.00 -6.32
CA CYS A 634 42.08 4.91 -5.61
C CYS A 634 43.25 4.74 -6.59
N GLN A 635 44.40 5.32 -6.28
CA GLN A 635 45.64 5.10 -7.03
C GLN A 635 46.13 3.66 -6.83
N LYS A 636 46.49 2.97 -7.92
CA LYS A 636 46.96 1.58 -7.86
C LYS A 636 48.45 1.53 -7.50
N TRP A 637 48.75 1.46 -6.20
CA TRP A 637 50.12 1.65 -5.67
C TRP A 637 51.20 0.65 -6.13
N ASP A 638 50.83 -0.52 -6.67
CA ASP A 638 51.75 -1.67 -6.79
C ASP A 638 51.65 -2.43 -8.14
N SER A 639 51.43 -1.70 -9.25
CA SER A 639 51.32 -2.30 -10.59
C SER A 639 52.57 -2.08 -11.46
N SER A 640 53.35 -3.15 -11.67
CA SER A 640 54.47 -3.18 -12.63
C SER A 640 54.05 -3.00 -14.10
N ASP A 641 52.77 -3.22 -14.38
CA ASP A 641 52.22 -3.33 -15.73
C ASP A 641 51.53 -2.03 -16.18
N CYS A 642 51.53 -1.00 -15.33
CA CYS A 642 51.06 0.34 -15.68
C CYS A 642 52.08 1.04 -16.59
N PRO A 643 51.67 1.64 -17.73
CA PRO A 643 52.60 2.34 -18.62
C PRO A 643 53.14 3.59 -17.92
N SER A 644 54.46 3.75 -17.89
CA SER A 644 55.18 4.75 -17.06
C SER A 644 54.91 6.23 -17.37
N THR A 645 54.09 6.52 -18.37
CA THR A 645 53.62 7.87 -18.74
C THR A 645 52.18 8.15 -18.29
N CYS A 646 51.47 7.14 -17.77
CA CYS A 646 50.04 7.17 -17.48
C CYS A 646 49.75 6.88 -16.00
N ASP A 647 48.54 7.24 -15.57
CA ASP A 647 48.08 7.05 -14.19
C ASP A 647 47.07 5.89 -14.13
N CYS A 648 47.38 4.85 -13.35
CA CYS A 648 46.49 3.68 -13.19
C CYS A 648 45.70 3.73 -11.88
N MET A 649 44.38 3.59 -12.00
CA MET A 649 43.41 3.82 -10.92
C MET A 649 42.38 2.69 -10.85
N VAL A 650 41.90 2.40 -9.64
CA VAL A 650 40.91 1.35 -9.36
C VAL A 650 39.71 1.88 -8.60
N GLN A 651 38.54 1.33 -8.90
CA GLN A 651 37.27 1.67 -8.28
C GLN A 651 36.57 0.38 -7.83
N GLY A 652 36.35 0.25 -6.51
CA GLY A 652 36.03 -0.99 -5.81
C GLY A 652 37.13 -1.45 -4.83
N VAL A 653 36.85 -2.55 -4.12
CA VAL A 653 37.82 -3.31 -3.30
C VAL A 653 38.76 -4.11 -4.24
N GLN A 654 39.67 -4.95 -3.74
CA GLN A 654 40.47 -5.88 -4.58
C GLN A 654 40.10 -7.36 -4.40
N ASN A 655 39.37 -7.72 -3.34
CA ASN A 655 39.14 -9.11 -2.91
C ASN A 655 37.68 -9.61 -3.07
N SER A 656 36.80 -8.92 -3.79
CA SER A 656 35.44 -9.42 -4.12
C SER A 656 35.45 -10.18 -5.45
N THR A 657 34.61 -11.21 -5.57
CA THR A 657 34.49 -12.02 -6.79
C THR A 657 33.19 -11.79 -7.57
N ILE A 658 32.44 -10.71 -7.26
CA ILE A 658 31.00 -10.60 -7.61
C ILE A 658 30.65 -9.35 -8.44
N SER A 659 31.41 -8.25 -8.32
CA SER A 659 31.21 -7.04 -9.14
C SER A 659 32.42 -6.81 -10.06
N PRO A 660 32.22 -6.34 -11.31
CA PRO A 660 33.34 -6.03 -12.19
C PRO A 660 34.09 -4.81 -11.66
N TRP A 661 35.38 -4.98 -11.39
CA TRP A 661 36.26 -3.86 -11.07
C TRP A 661 36.34 -2.89 -12.24
N ASN A 662 36.26 -1.60 -11.93
CA ASN A 662 36.62 -0.56 -12.87
C ASN A 662 38.12 -0.29 -12.69
N GLU A 663 38.91 -0.59 -13.72
CA GLU A 663 40.35 -0.31 -13.81
C GLU A 663 40.56 0.69 -14.94
N LEU A 664 40.93 1.91 -14.55
CA LEU A 664 41.22 3.03 -15.44
C LEU A 664 42.72 3.11 -15.69
N VAL A 665 43.11 3.28 -16.95
CA VAL A 665 44.44 3.72 -17.35
C VAL A 665 44.30 5.09 -18.01
N ASP A 666 44.72 6.15 -17.32
CA ASP A 666 44.67 7.51 -17.84
C ASP A 666 46.00 7.95 -18.47
N CYS A 667 46.03 7.89 -19.79
CA CYS A 667 47.10 8.35 -20.65
C CYS A 667 46.75 9.69 -21.36
N SER A 668 45.77 10.45 -20.86
CA SER A 668 45.33 11.69 -21.51
C SER A 668 46.31 12.85 -21.31
N GLY A 669 46.46 13.72 -22.32
CA GLY A 669 47.34 14.89 -22.25
C GLY A 669 48.85 14.59 -22.22
N LYS A 670 49.28 13.33 -22.39
CA LYS A 670 50.68 12.89 -22.21
C LYS A 670 51.56 13.07 -23.46
N ASN A 671 51.08 13.75 -24.49
CA ASN A 671 51.73 13.96 -25.80
C ASN A 671 52.06 12.69 -26.60
N LEU A 672 51.37 11.57 -26.35
CA LEU A 672 51.58 10.30 -27.05
C LEU A 672 51.34 10.44 -28.56
N SER A 673 52.13 9.75 -29.38
CA SER A 673 51.94 9.67 -30.85
C SER A 673 51.49 8.28 -31.33
N VAL A 674 51.61 7.29 -30.44
CA VAL A 674 51.19 5.89 -30.61
C VAL A 674 50.67 5.41 -29.25
N ILE A 675 49.75 4.46 -29.26
CA ILE A 675 49.22 3.81 -28.05
C ILE A 675 50.31 2.89 -27.45
N PRO A 676 50.59 2.93 -26.13
CA PRO A 676 51.64 2.12 -25.51
C PRO A 676 51.37 0.61 -25.58
N ASP A 677 52.42 -0.19 -25.72
CA ASP A 677 52.32 -1.66 -25.68
C ASP A 677 52.13 -2.19 -24.23
N GLU A 678 52.55 -1.47 -23.19
CA GLU A 678 52.35 -1.83 -21.77
C GLU A 678 50.99 -1.37 -21.23
N ILE A 679 49.90 -2.06 -21.58
CA ILE A 679 48.58 -1.86 -20.94
C ILE A 679 48.24 -3.09 -20.07
N PRO A 680 47.76 -2.91 -18.81
CA PRO A 680 47.28 -4.02 -17.97
C PRO A 680 46.15 -4.83 -18.63
N ASN A 681 46.21 -6.16 -18.49
CA ASN A 681 45.24 -7.07 -19.10
C ASN A 681 43.85 -7.05 -18.48
N ILE A 682 43.73 -6.46 -17.29
CA ILE A 682 42.49 -6.25 -16.53
C ILE A 682 41.95 -4.82 -16.63
N ALA A 683 42.56 -3.95 -17.43
CA ALA A 683 42.03 -2.61 -17.71
C ALA A 683 40.65 -2.69 -18.38
N THR A 684 39.69 -1.93 -17.86
CA THR A 684 38.31 -1.85 -18.38
C THR A 684 37.96 -0.48 -18.95
N ILE A 685 38.69 0.58 -18.56
CA ILE A 685 38.53 1.94 -19.11
C ILE A 685 39.90 2.48 -19.55
N LEU A 686 40.00 2.98 -20.78
CA LEU A 686 41.24 3.51 -21.35
C LEU A 686 41.06 4.96 -21.83
N HIS A 687 41.78 5.91 -21.24
CA HIS A 687 41.81 7.31 -21.70
C HIS A 687 43.09 7.60 -22.50
N PHE A 688 42.96 7.86 -23.80
CA PHE A 688 44.03 8.28 -24.71
C PHE A 688 43.76 9.64 -25.36
N GLY A 689 42.74 10.37 -24.91
CA GLY A 689 42.38 11.67 -25.46
C GLY A 689 43.43 12.77 -25.23
N ARG A 690 43.37 13.86 -25.99
CA ARG A 690 44.32 15.00 -25.91
C ARG A 690 45.77 14.59 -26.13
N ASN A 691 46.00 13.82 -27.19
CA ASN A 691 47.31 13.34 -27.60
C ASN A 691 47.55 13.64 -29.10
N ASN A 692 48.68 13.18 -29.63
CA ASN A 692 49.10 13.39 -31.02
C ASN A 692 48.98 12.10 -31.85
N ILE A 693 48.08 11.18 -31.48
CA ILE A 693 47.93 9.87 -32.12
C ILE A 693 47.36 10.07 -33.53
N ARG A 694 48.01 9.50 -34.54
CA ARG A 694 47.62 9.68 -35.96
C ARG A 694 46.93 8.50 -36.63
N ARG A 695 47.07 7.31 -36.07
CA ARG A 695 46.55 6.06 -36.65
C ARG A 695 46.29 5.02 -35.57
N ILE A 696 45.13 4.39 -35.62
CA ILE A 696 44.85 3.19 -34.82
C ILE A 696 45.24 1.95 -35.65
N GLN A 697 46.14 1.12 -35.12
CA GLN A 697 46.59 -0.12 -35.74
C GLN A 697 45.89 -1.33 -35.11
N GLN A 698 45.70 -2.41 -35.88
CA GLN A 698 45.05 -3.66 -35.43
C GLN A 698 45.70 -4.31 -34.19
N THR A 699 46.98 -4.07 -33.93
CA THR A 699 47.70 -4.60 -32.77
C THR A 699 47.59 -3.74 -31.51
N ALA A 700 47.09 -2.50 -31.60
CA ALA A 700 47.25 -1.48 -30.55
C ALA A 700 46.63 -1.85 -29.19
N PHE A 701 45.55 -2.64 -29.17
CA PHE A 701 44.86 -3.03 -27.95
C PHE A 701 45.09 -4.50 -27.56
N ARG A 702 46.10 -5.17 -28.14
CA ARG A 702 46.32 -6.63 -28.01
C ARG A 702 46.45 -7.12 -26.56
N LYS A 703 46.92 -6.29 -25.63
CA LYS A 703 47.04 -6.67 -24.21
C LYS A 703 45.80 -6.40 -23.35
N ALA A 704 44.80 -5.63 -23.81
CA ALA A 704 43.74 -5.07 -22.96
C ALA A 704 42.31 -5.59 -23.26
N PRO A 705 42.07 -6.91 -23.36
CA PRO A 705 40.84 -7.48 -23.93
C PRO A 705 39.54 -7.23 -23.15
N LEU A 706 39.65 -6.75 -21.91
CA LEU A 706 38.50 -6.44 -21.04
C LEU A 706 38.04 -4.97 -21.16
N THR A 707 38.64 -4.17 -22.05
CA THR A 707 38.27 -2.77 -22.29
C THR A 707 36.79 -2.66 -22.70
N ARG A 708 36.01 -1.90 -21.93
CA ARG A 708 34.60 -1.55 -22.18
C ARG A 708 34.42 -0.11 -22.63
N GLU A 709 35.26 0.81 -22.15
CA GLU A 709 35.21 2.22 -22.54
C GLU A 709 36.57 2.67 -23.08
N LEU A 710 36.57 3.34 -24.23
CA LEU A 710 37.78 3.82 -24.91
C LEU A 710 37.59 5.27 -25.37
N TYR A 711 38.41 6.17 -24.83
CA TYR A 711 38.35 7.60 -25.09
C TYR A 711 39.57 8.04 -25.92
N LEU A 712 39.37 8.38 -27.19
CA LEU A 712 40.40 8.79 -28.15
C LEU A 712 40.18 10.21 -28.69
N SER A 713 39.26 10.98 -28.11
CA SER A 713 38.91 12.34 -28.56
C SER A 713 40.08 13.34 -28.44
N ASP A 714 40.01 14.47 -29.14
CA ASP A 714 41.09 15.47 -29.18
C ASP A 714 42.44 14.86 -29.61
N ASN A 715 42.50 14.22 -30.79
CA ASN A 715 43.72 13.62 -31.37
C ASN A 715 43.87 14.02 -32.86
N ASN A 716 44.85 13.45 -33.58
CA ASN A 716 45.05 13.67 -35.02
C ASN A 716 44.79 12.40 -35.85
N ILE A 717 43.82 11.58 -35.46
CA ILE A 717 43.56 10.28 -36.09
C ILE A 717 43.00 10.53 -37.50
N THR A 718 43.85 10.31 -38.50
CA THR A 718 43.51 10.40 -39.93
C THR A 718 43.11 9.06 -40.53
N LYS A 719 43.42 7.95 -39.84
CA LYS A 719 43.11 6.60 -40.29
C LYS A 719 42.96 5.60 -39.15
N ILE A 720 41.89 4.82 -39.22
CA ILE A 720 41.69 3.60 -38.44
C ILE A 720 41.91 2.41 -39.39
N ASP A 721 42.59 1.36 -38.94
CA ASP A 721 42.79 0.15 -39.74
C ASP A 721 41.58 -0.80 -39.69
N SER A 722 41.43 -1.64 -40.71
CA SER A 722 40.33 -2.61 -40.79
C SER A 722 40.40 -3.59 -39.62
N ALA A 723 39.29 -3.74 -38.90
CA ALA A 723 39.18 -4.45 -37.64
C ALA A 723 40.23 -4.01 -36.59
N ALA A 724 40.52 -2.70 -36.50
CA ALA A 724 41.48 -2.13 -35.55
C ALA A 724 41.24 -2.55 -34.10
N PHE A 725 39.97 -2.77 -33.74
CA PHE A 725 39.51 -3.08 -32.39
C PHE A 725 39.27 -4.59 -32.14
N ILE A 726 39.73 -5.48 -33.04
CA ILE A 726 39.51 -6.94 -32.99
C ILE A 726 39.89 -7.61 -31.65
N HIS A 727 40.79 -7.00 -30.89
CA HIS A 727 41.24 -7.50 -29.58
C HIS A 727 40.40 -7.02 -28.39
N ILE A 728 39.48 -6.06 -28.58
CA ILE A 728 38.63 -5.47 -27.52
C ILE A 728 37.14 -5.61 -27.84
N GLN A 729 36.71 -6.83 -28.12
CA GLN A 729 35.30 -7.18 -28.42
C GLN A 729 34.34 -6.91 -27.25
N SER A 730 34.89 -6.64 -26.06
CA SER A 730 34.18 -6.20 -24.84
C SER A 730 33.73 -4.73 -24.87
N LEU A 731 34.11 -3.95 -25.90
CA LEU A 731 33.90 -2.50 -25.96
C LEU A 731 32.41 -2.14 -26.09
N GLU A 732 31.90 -1.37 -25.12
CA GLU A 732 30.52 -0.86 -25.06
C GLU A 732 30.45 0.63 -25.44
N ILE A 733 31.50 1.43 -25.20
CA ILE A 733 31.54 2.89 -25.46
C ILE A 733 32.84 3.31 -26.14
N LEU A 734 32.74 4.07 -27.25
CA LEU A 734 33.87 4.56 -28.03
C LEU A 734 33.72 6.06 -28.37
N TYR A 735 34.68 6.88 -27.91
CA TYR A 735 34.78 8.30 -28.25
C TYR A 735 35.96 8.57 -29.21
N LEU A 736 35.68 9.22 -30.34
CA LEU A 736 36.59 9.55 -31.45
C LEU A 736 36.42 11.01 -31.93
N ASP A 737 35.81 11.86 -31.12
CA ASP A 737 35.53 13.28 -31.42
C ASP A 737 36.81 14.11 -31.63
N GLY A 738 36.75 15.19 -32.40
CA GLY A 738 37.89 16.10 -32.58
C GLY A 738 39.13 15.37 -33.14
N ASN A 739 38.94 14.73 -34.29
CA ASN A 739 39.96 13.98 -35.03
C ASN A 739 39.85 14.28 -36.55
N ASP A 740 40.73 13.71 -37.37
CA ASP A 740 40.91 14.06 -38.79
C ASP A 740 40.32 12.99 -39.75
N ILE A 741 39.11 12.45 -39.46
CA ILE A 741 38.55 11.22 -40.08
C ILE A 741 37.62 11.53 -41.27
N GLU A 742 38.17 11.69 -42.48
CA GLU A 742 37.38 12.11 -43.66
C GLU A 742 36.24 11.15 -44.11
N GLU A 743 36.34 9.84 -43.89
CA GLU A 743 35.38 8.83 -44.37
C GLU A 743 35.23 7.66 -43.38
N ILE A 744 33.99 7.14 -43.25
CA ILE A 744 33.68 5.93 -42.46
C ILE A 744 33.25 4.81 -43.41
N THR A 745 34.06 3.74 -43.52
CA THR A 745 33.79 2.64 -44.47
C THR A 745 32.98 1.49 -43.87
N GLY A 746 33.02 1.31 -42.54
CA GLY A 746 32.46 0.20 -41.78
C GLY A 746 33.46 -0.90 -41.46
N TYR A 747 34.57 -0.99 -42.20
CA TYR A 747 35.61 -1.99 -41.95
C TYR A 747 36.42 -1.70 -40.68
N GLU A 748 36.36 -0.48 -40.15
CA GLU A 748 37.00 -0.05 -38.91
C GLU A 748 36.40 -0.73 -37.67
N PHE A 749 35.07 -0.93 -37.68
CA PHE A 749 34.27 -1.35 -36.52
C PHE A 749 33.90 -2.85 -36.51
N VAL A 750 34.52 -3.65 -37.38
CA VAL A 750 34.26 -5.10 -37.44
C VAL A 750 34.64 -5.76 -36.10
N HIS A 751 33.77 -6.65 -35.61
CA HIS A 751 33.82 -7.32 -34.29
C HIS A 751 33.46 -6.44 -33.06
N LEU A 752 32.91 -5.23 -33.25
CA LEU A 752 32.36 -4.41 -32.16
C LEU A 752 30.86 -4.66 -31.89
N GLU A 753 30.48 -5.94 -31.80
CA GLU A 753 29.06 -6.36 -31.69
C GLU A 753 28.38 -5.91 -30.38
N ASN A 754 29.18 -5.63 -29.33
CA ASN A 754 28.72 -5.14 -28.02
C ASN A 754 28.63 -3.60 -27.91
N LEU A 755 29.02 -2.86 -28.94
CA LEU A 755 29.12 -1.39 -28.86
C LEU A 755 27.72 -0.76 -28.76
N ARG A 756 27.50 0.01 -27.68
CA ARG A 756 26.28 0.78 -27.39
C ARG A 756 26.41 2.24 -27.81
N GLU A 757 27.57 2.85 -27.60
CA GLU A 757 27.74 4.28 -27.83
C GLU A 757 28.97 4.59 -28.70
N LEU A 758 28.76 5.38 -29.75
CA LEU A 758 29.80 5.81 -30.70
C LEU A 758 29.72 7.32 -30.93
N TYR A 759 30.78 8.03 -30.54
CA TYR A 759 30.90 9.48 -30.66
C TYR A 759 32.02 9.87 -31.63
N LEU A 760 31.69 10.66 -32.65
CA LEU A 760 32.52 11.05 -33.79
C LEU A 760 32.28 12.53 -34.14
N ASN A 761 32.11 13.39 -33.13
CA ASN A 761 31.74 14.79 -33.34
C ASN A 761 32.94 15.65 -33.75
N SER A 762 32.74 16.58 -34.69
CA SER A 762 33.82 17.44 -35.21
C SER A 762 35.04 16.66 -35.73
N SER A 763 34.81 15.49 -36.35
CA SER A 763 35.86 14.57 -36.80
C SER A 763 36.13 14.64 -38.32
N GLU A 764 35.82 15.78 -38.96
CA GLU A 764 35.91 16.04 -40.42
C GLU A 764 35.17 15.06 -41.36
N VAL A 765 34.23 14.24 -40.87
CA VAL A 765 33.59 13.19 -41.68
C VAL A 765 32.78 13.78 -42.84
N ARG A 766 33.14 13.42 -44.08
CA ARG A 766 32.50 13.89 -45.33
C ARG A 766 31.55 12.86 -45.94
N ALA A 767 31.83 11.57 -45.75
CA ALA A 767 31.05 10.46 -46.28
C ALA A 767 30.96 9.30 -45.29
N VAL A 768 29.82 8.59 -45.32
CA VAL A 768 29.57 7.35 -44.57
C VAL A 768 29.07 6.31 -45.56
N ASN A 769 29.69 5.14 -45.58
CA ASN A 769 29.29 4.03 -46.44
C ASN A 769 27.91 3.47 -46.02
N ARG A 770 27.15 2.91 -46.97
CA ARG A 770 25.77 2.44 -46.74
C ARG A 770 25.66 1.44 -45.58
N ASP A 771 26.61 0.52 -45.51
CA ASP A 771 26.62 -0.59 -44.55
C ASP A 771 27.57 -0.30 -43.37
N ALA A 772 28.02 0.95 -43.18
CA ALA A 772 29.07 1.35 -42.25
C ALA A 772 28.82 0.93 -40.78
N PHE A 773 27.56 0.85 -40.37
CA PHE A 773 27.16 0.46 -39.02
C PHE A 773 26.52 -0.94 -38.96
N GLY A 774 26.63 -1.74 -40.04
CA GLY A 774 26.02 -3.08 -40.14
C GLY A 774 26.54 -4.11 -39.13
N HIS A 775 27.70 -3.84 -38.50
CA HIS A 775 28.29 -4.68 -37.44
C HIS A 775 27.96 -4.21 -36.01
N LEU A 776 27.10 -3.20 -35.83
CA LEU A 776 26.79 -2.57 -34.54
C LEU A 776 25.33 -2.77 -34.11
N PRO A 777 24.83 -4.02 -33.94
CA PRO A 777 23.41 -4.30 -33.71
C PRO A 777 22.89 -3.80 -32.35
N LEU A 778 23.79 -3.59 -31.38
CA LEU A 778 23.46 -3.12 -30.02
C LEU A 778 23.66 -1.60 -29.84
N LEU A 779 23.92 -0.85 -30.91
CA LEU A 779 24.17 0.59 -30.81
C LEU A 779 22.90 1.35 -30.36
N GLU A 780 22.99 1.99 -29.19
CA GLU A 780 21.98 2.83 -28.56
C GLU A 780 22.21 4.33 -28.84
N VAL A 781 23.47 4.77 -29.00
CA VAL A 781 23.85 6.17 -29.24
C VAL A 781 24.82 6.29 -30.43
N LEU A 782 24.48 7.15 -31.39
CA LEU A 782 25.37 7.54 -32.49
C LEU A 782 25.46 9.06 -32.59
N SER A 783 26.68 9.60 -32.50
CA SER A 783 26.95 11.04 -32.53
C SER A 783 27.90 11.40 -33.67
N LEU A 784 27.38 12.14 -34.66
CA LEU A 784 28.07 12.61 -35.87
C LEU A 784 27.91 14.13 -36.02
N LYS A 785 27.78 14.84 -34.91
CA LYS A 785 27.55 16.30 -34.83
C LYS A 785 28.73 17.09 -35.40
N ASP A 786 28.46 18.27 -35.95
CA ASP A 786 29.47 19.26 -36.38
C ASP A 786 30.51 18.70 -37.40
N ASN A 787 30.09 17.76 -38.24
CA ASN A 787 30.88 17.16 -39.33
C ASN A 787 30.57 17.79 -40.71
N LEU A 788 31.15 17.23 -41.77
CA LEU A 788 31.11 17.75 -43.14
C LEU A 788 30.16 16.93 -44.07
N LEU A 789 29.20 16.20 -43.51
CA LEU A 789 28.30 15.33 -44.27
C LEU A 789 27.36 16.16 -45.17
N ASN A 790 27.28 15.79 -46.46
CA ASN A 790 26.46 16.48 -47.45
C ASN A 790 25.21 15.67 -47.92
N THR A 791 25.17 14.37 -47.64
CA THR A 791 24.04 13.46 -47.87
C THR A 791 24.17 12.23 -46.95
N LEU A 792 23.14 11.39 -46.90
CA LEU A 792 23.12 10.12 -46.16
C LEU A 792 22.57 8.99 -47.06
N PRO A 793 23.21 7.81 -47.13
CA PRO A 793 22.72 6.67 -47.91
C PRO A 793 21.34 6.18 -47.45
N GLU A 794 20.45 5.85 -48.39
CA GLU A 794 19.15 5.25 -48.09
C GLU A 794 19.28 4.02 -47.19
N ASN A 795 18.57 4.05 -46.05
CA ASN A 795 18.53 3.00 -45.04
C ASN A 795 19.82 2.80 -44.22
N LEU A 796 20.75 3.76 -44.18
CA LEU A 796 21.98 3.72 -43.36
C LEU A 796 21.75 3.21 -41.90
N PHE A 797 20.62 3.59 -41.30
CA PHE A 797 20.28 3.24 -39.91
C PHE A 797 19.46 1.95 -39.76
N SER A 798 19.20 1.17 -40.83
CA SER A 798 18.29 0.01 -40.74
C SER A 798 18.84 -1.18 -39.95
N ALA A 799 20.15 -1.27 -39.78
CA ALA A 799 20.79 -2.28 -38.91
C ALA A 799 20.71 -1.91 -37.41
N LEU A 800 20.49 -0.63 -37.09
CA LEU A 800 20.58 -0.09 -35.73
C LEU A 800 19.24 -0.20 -35.00
N SER A 801 18.82 -1.44 -34.75
CA SER A 801 17.51 -1.75 -34.16
C SER A 801 17.31 -1.21 -32.74
N ASN A 802 18.40 -1.02 -31.99
CA ASN A 802 18.41 -0.52 -30.61
C ASN A 802 18.68 0.99 -30.49
N LEU A 803 18.81 1.72 -31.60
CA LEU A 803 19.20 3.13 -31.59
C LEU A 803 18.17 3.99 -30.84
N GLN A 804 18.62 4.59 -29.74
CA GLN A 804 17.83 5.47 -28.89
C GLN A 804 18.18 6.94 -29.09
N HIS A 805 19.44 7.29 -29.36
CA HIS A 805 19.89 8.68 -29.54
C HIS A 805 20.74 8.86 -30.80
N LEU A 806 20.37 9.84 -31.63
CA LEU A 806 21.09 10.20 -32.85
C LEU A 806 21.38 11.71 -32.88
N PHE A 807 22.63 12.11 -33.12
CA PHE A 807 23.04 13.51 -33.22
C PHE A 807 23.70 13.79 -34.57
N LEU A 808 23.09 14.69 -35.36
CA LEU A 808 23.51 15.03 -36.73
C LEU A 808 23.48 16.55 -37.02
N SER A 809 23.20 17.39 -36.03
CA SER A 809 23.26 18.85 -36.17
C SER A 809 24.68 19.33 -36.50
N GLY A 810 24.82 20.50 -37.14
CA GLY A 810 26.10 21.06 -37.59
C GLY A 810 26.61 20.58 -38.95
N ASN A 811 26.04 19.51 -39.51
CA ASN A 811 26.37 19.00 -40.85
C ASN A 811 25.85 19.88 -42.00
N SER A 812 26.49 19.77 -43.17
CA SER A 812 26.21 20.56 -44.37
C SER A 812 25.36 19.82 -45.41
N PHE A 813 24.25 19.21 -44.98
CA PHE A 813 23.37 18.43 -45.86
C PHE A 813 22.83 19.27 -47.03
N ARG A 814 22.54 18.62 -48.17
CA ARG A 814 21.94 19.27 -49.34
C ARG A 814 20.42 19.14 -49.35
N CYS A 815 19.74 20.22 -49.73
CA CYS A 815 18.30 20.26 -49.90
C CYS A 815 17.93 19.89 -51.35
N ASP A 816 17.91 18.59 -51.64
CA ASP A 816 17.51 18.00 -52.91
C ASP A 816 16.45 16.89 -52.70
N CYS A 817 16.14 16.09 -53.73
CA CYS A 817 15.16 14.99 -53.59
C CYS A 817 15.72 13.78 -52.81
N ASP A 818 17.04 13.65 -52.62
CA ASP A 818 17.65 12.48 -52.00
C ASP A 818 17.53 12.56 -50.47
N ILE A 819 17.55 13.76 -49.87
CA ILE A 819 17.34 13.93 -48.42
C ILE A 819 15.89 13.61 -47.95
N LEU A 820 14.95 13.39 -48.88
CA LEU A 820 13.54 13.11 -48.56
C LEU A 820 13.35 11.83 -47.75
N TRP A 821 14.12 10.76 -48.01
CA TRP A 821 13.99 9.53 -47.23
C TRP A 821 14.29 9.78 -45.75
N PHE A 822 15.34 10.57 -45.48
CA PHE A 822 15.79 10.88 -44.13
C PHE A 822 14.77 11.76 -43.40
N LYS A 823 14.17 12.73 -44.10
CA LYS A 823 13.03 13.50 -43.58
C LYS A 823 11.86 12.61 -43.15
N TYR A 824 11.46 11.65 -43.98
CA TYR A 824 10.38 10.71 -43.62
C TYR A 824 10.78 9.75 -42.50
N TRP A 825 12.07 9.38 -42.41
CA TRP A 825 12.61 8.56 -41.33
C TRP A 825 12.54 9.29 -39.98
N ILE A 826 13.02 10.54 -39.90
CA ILE A 826 12.94 11.42 -38.71
C ILE A 826 11.50 11.48 -38.18
N ARG A 827 10.55 11.84 -39.04
CA ARG A 827 9.14 12.06 -38.65
C ARG A 827 8.45 10.81 -38.08
N ASN A 828 8.93 9.62 -38.40
CA ASN A 828 8.40 8.36 -37.86
C ASN A 828 9.15 7.88 -36.60
N LYS A 829 10.13 8.66 -36.11
CA LYS A 829 11.09 8.30 -35.06
C LYS A 829 11.42 9.45 -34.10
N GLU A 830 10.50 10.40 -33.92
CA GLU A 830 10.66 11.60 -33.07
C GLU A 830 11.35 11.39 -31.69
N PRO A 831 11.13 10.31 -30.92
CA PRO A 831 11.79 10.12 -29.62
C PRO A 831 13.32 9.97 -29.65
N ILE A 832 13.94 9.78 -30.82
CA ILE A 832 15.37 9.45 -30.97
C ILE A 832 16.28 10.69 -31.05
N LEU A 833 15.72 11.87 -31.30
CA LEU A 833 16.47 13.10 -31.54
C LEU A 833 16.44 14.01 -30.30
N LYS A 834 17.58 14.14 -29.61
CA LYS A 834 17.68 14.90 -28.34
C LYS A 834 18.23 16.32 -28.46
N GLU A 835 19.02 16.66 -29.48
CA GLU A 835 19.55 18.02 -29.65
C GLU A 835 19.59 18.52 -31.11
N GLY A 836 19.03 19.72 -31.31
CA GLY A 836 19.36 20.63 -32.41
C GLY A 836 18.53 20.45 -33.68
N ASN A 837 18.18 21.58 -34.31
CA ASN A 837 17.56 21.59 -35.64
C ASN A 837 18.55 21.04 -36.67
N ILE A 838 18.24 19.90 -37.31
CA ILE A 838 19.02 19.43 -38.46
C ILE A 838 18.62 20.26 -39.69
N THR A 839 19.59 20.95 -40.28
CA THR A 839 19.35 21.79 -41.47
C THR A 839 20.01 21.20 -42.71
N CYS A 840 19.48 21.55 -43.89
CA CYS A 840 20.16 21.37 -45.16
C CYS A 840 20.32 22.74 -45.85
N THR A 841 21.14 22.79 -46.91
CA THR A 841 21.38 23.97 -47.74
C THR A 841 20.98 23.73 -49.19
N HIS A 842 20.40 24.74 -49.84
CA HIS A 842 20.20 24.74 -51.29
C HIS A 842 21.44 25.26 -52.02
N GLU A 843 22.04 24.43 -52.89
CA GLU A 843 23.28 24.76 -53.64
C GLU A 843 23.22 26.12 -54.36
N GLN A 844 22.04 26.53 -54.84
CA GLN A 844 21.84 27.76 -55.61
C GLN A 844 21.79 29.04 -54.77
N ASN A 845 21.39 28.96 -53.49
CA ASN A 845 21.03 30.15 -52.68
C ASN A 845 21.72 30.23 -51.31
N GLN A 846 22.42 29.18 -50.85
CA GLN A 846 23.10 29.14 -49.53
C GLN A 846 22.18 29.37 -48.31
N VAL A 847 20.86 29.29 -48.48
CA VAL A 847 19.88 29.35 -47.39
C VAL A 847 19.85 28.00 -46.66
N GLN A 848 19.92 28.03 -45.34
CA GLN A 848 19.68 26.87 -44.46
C GLN A 848 18.18 26.74 -44.14
N GLU A 849 17.63 25.54 -44.32
CA GLU A 849 16.25 25.19 -43.95
C GLU A 849 16.24 23.94 -43.05
N ASN A 850 15.33 23.86 -42.06
CA ASN A 850 15.19 22.67 -41.20
C ASN A 850 14.52 21.53 -41.99
N ILE A 851 15.19 20.37 -42.05
CA ILE A 851 14.78 19.17 -42.81
C ILE A 851 13.36 18.71 -42.45
N GLU A 852 12.94 18.80 -41.19
CA GLU A 852 11.58 18.44 -40.74
C GLU A 852 10.52 19.31 -41.41
N THR A 853 10.83 20.60 -41.60
CA THR A 853 9.92 21.62 -42.14
C THR A 853 9.91 21.70 -43.67
N LEU A 854 10.95 21.19 -44.36
CA LEU A 854 11.09 21.28 -45.82
C LEU A 854 9.85 20.76 -46.56
N SER A 855 9.38 21.47 -47.59
CA SER A 855 8.25 20.98 -48.39
C SER A 855 8.73 20.16 -49.60
N SER A 856 8.05 19.04 -49.90
CA SER A 856 8.31 18.28 -51.13
C SER A 856 7.91 19.03 -52.40
N ILE A 857 7.24 20.18 -52.26
CA ILE A 857 6.79 21.08 -53.33
C ILE A 857 7.88 22.10 -53.67
N SER A 858 8.55 22.69 -52.67
CA SER A 858 9.69 23.61 -52.87
C SER A 858 10.91 22.90 -53.47
N LEU A 859 11.09 21.61 -53.18
CA LEU A 859 12.10 20.74 -53.81
C LEU A 859 11.76 20.34 -55.25
N GLY A 860 10.54 20.61 -55.76
CA GLY A 860 10.14 20.31 -57.14
C GLY A 860 9.92 18.82 -57.49
N CYS A 861 10.10 17.89 -56.55
CA CYS A 861 10.14 16.45 -56.81
C CYS A 861 8.81 15.83 -57.33
N ASP A 862 7.66 16.52 -57.26
CA ASP A 862 6.36 15.97 -57.71
C ASP A 862 6.23 15.85 -59.25
N LEU A 863 7.16 16.45 -60.03
CA LEU A 863 7.17 16.34 -61.50
C LEU A 863 7.36 14.89 -62.02
N GLN A 864 7.89 13.97 -61.20
CA GLN A 864 7.97 12.54 -61.56
C GLN A 864 6.70 11.73 -61.23
N ASN A 865 5.77 12.25 -60.40
CA ASN A 865 4.60 11.49 -59.95
C ASN A 865 3.46 11.43 -60.99
N THR A 866 3.45 12.32 -61.98
CA THR A 866 2.34 12.51 -62.92
C THR A 866 2.06 11.27 -63.77
N GLU A 867 3.11 10.57 -64.23
CA GLU A 867 2.96 9.31 -64.98
C GLU A 867 2.40 8.16 -64.14
N ARG A 868 2.77 8.09 -62.85
CA ARG A 868 2.43 6.96 -61.98
C ARG A 868 0.96 7.00 -61.56
N LYS A 869 0.44 8.20 -61.25
CA LYS A 869 -0.98 8.46 -60.93
C LYS A 869 -1.91 8.10 -62.11
N SER A 870 -1.50 8.43 -63.34
CA SER A 870 -2.23 8.09 -64.58
C SER A 870 -2.45 6.57 -64.75
N LYS A 871 -1.38 5.79 -64.63
CA LYS A 871 -1.40 4.33 -64.81
C LYS A 871 -2.28 3.61 -63.77
N ILE A 872 -2.31 4.11 -62.53
CA ILE A 872 -3.12 3.53 -61.44
C ILE A 872 -4.63 3.73 -61.64
N THR A 873 -5.05 4.91 -62.08
CA THR A 873 -6.49 5.25 -62.26
C THR A 873 -7.16 4.37 -63.33
N ILE A 874 -6.43 4.07 -64.41
CA ILE A 874 -6.88 3.15 -65.47
C ILE A 874 -7.03 1.73 -64.91
N GLY A 875 -6.03 1.23 -64.16
CA GLY A 875 -6.07 -0.11 -63.56
C GLY A 875 -7.24 -0.30 -62.58
N PHE A 876 -7.47 0.66 -61.69
CA PHE A 876 -8.57 0.60 -60.72
C PHE A 876 -9.95 0.51 -61.38
N SER A 877 -10.14 1.26 -62.47
CA SER A 877 -11.40 1.25 -63.25
C SER A 877 -11.72 -0.13 -63.85
N ILE A 878 -10.69 -0.88 -64.28
CA ILE A 878 -10.85 -2.23 -64.85
C ILE A 878 -11.23 -3.24 -63.75
N VAL A 879 -10.59 -3.14 -62.57
CA VAL A 879 -10.85 -4.05 -61.43
C VAL A 879 -12.29 -3.93 -60.92
N VAL A 880 -12.84 -2.71 -60.81
CA VAL A 880 -14.23 -2.49 -60.38
C VAL A 880 -15.23 -3.14 -61.34
N VAL A 881 -15.01 -3.04 -62.65
CA VAL A 881 -15.87 -3.69 -63.66
C VAL A 881 -15.82 -5.22 -63.52
N LEU A 882 -14.62 -5.81 -63.39
CA LEU A 882 -14.46 -7.26 -63.21
C LEU A 882 -15.15 -7.77 -61.93
N LEU A 883 -15.00 -7.07 -60.80
CA LEU A 883 -15.68 -7.43 -59.55
C LEU A 883 -17.21 -7.37 -59.68
N SER A 884 -17.75 -6.34 -60.36
CA SER A 884 -19.19 -6.25 -60.61
C SER A 884 -19.73 -7.41 -61.45
N LEU A 885 -18.95 -7.88 -62.44
CA LEU A 885 -19.30 -9.03 -63.28
C LEU A 885 -19.31 -10.34 -62.47
N ILE A 886 -18.31 -10.54 -61.61
CA ILE A 886 -18.20 -11.72 -60.72
C ILE A 886 -19.40 -11.78 -59.76
N ILE A 887 -19.82 -10.65 -59.18
CA ILE A 887 -20.99 -10.59 -58.28
C ILE A 887 -22.27 -11.00 -59.01
N VAL A 888 -22.49 -10.53 -60.25
CA VAL A 888 -23.66 -10.90 -61.06
C VAL A 888 -23.66 -12.40 -61.39
N VAL A 889 -22.51 -12.96 -61.80
CA VAL A 889 -22.39 -14.41 -62.08
C VAL A 889 -22.62 -15.24 -60.81
N GLY A 890 -22.05 -14.84 -59.68
CA GLY A 890 -22.27 -15.49 -58.38
C GLY A 890 -23.74 -15.51 -57.95
N PHE A 891 -24.45 -14.39 -58.16
CA PHE A 891 -25.89 -14.29 -57.86
C PHE A 891 -26.74 -15.21 -58.75
N VAL A 892 -26.40 -15.32 -60.04
CA VAL A 892 -27.08 -16.25 -60.98
C VAL A 892 -26.85 -17.71 -60.58
N LEU A 893 -25.62 -18.08 -60.23
CA LEU A 893 -25.29 -19.43 -59.76
C LEU A 893 -26.00 -19.77 -58.44
N TYR A 894 -26.02 -18.84 -57.48
CA TYR A 894 -26.74 -19.00 -56.21
C TYR A 894 -28.23 -19.29 -56.43
N LYS A 895 -28.91 -18.53 -57.31
CA LYS A 895 -30.34 -18.68 -57.59
C LYS A 895 -30.71 -20.00 -58.29
N LYS A 896 -29.73 -20.74 -58.84
CA LYS A 896 -29.91 -22.02 -59.56
C LYS A 896 -29.37 -23.24 -58.80
N LYS A 897 -28.91 -23.08 -57.54
CA LYS A 897 -28.19 -24.10 -56.76
C LYS A 897 -28.87 -25.48 -56.70
N GLY A 898 -30.19 -25.54 -56.48
CA GLY A 898 -30.92 -26.81 -56.29
C GLY A 898 -30.94 -27.70 -57.54
N ASP A 899 -31.37 -27.15 -58.68
CA ASP A 899 -31.39 -27.91 -59.95
C ASP A 899 -29.97 -28.30 -60.40
N LEU A 900 -28.96 -27.47 -60.07
CA LEU A 900 -27.56 -27.77 -60.36
C LEU A 900 -27.08 -29.01 -59.59
N GLN A 901 -27.48 -29.19 -58.32
CA GLN A 901 -27.12 -30.37 -57.52
C GLN A 901 -27.79 -31.64 -58.06
N VAL A 902 -29.08 -31.59 -58.44
CA VAL A 902 -29.77 -32.74 -59.06
C VAL A 902 -29.17 -33.09 -60.42
N TYR A 903 -28.81 -32.09 -61.22
CA TYR A 903 -28.10 -32.31 -62.50
C TYR A 903 -26.72 -32.95 -62.31
N LEU A 904 -25.94 -32.50 -61.31
CA LEU A 904 -24.64 -33.09 -60.99
C LEU A 904 -24.76 -34.55 -60.53
N TYR A 905 -25.80 -34.89 -59.77
CA TYR A 905 -26.09 -36.29 -59.41
C TYR A 905 -26.49 -37.13 -60.63
N SER A 906 -27.49 -36.67 -61.41
CA SER A 906 -27.97 -37.38 -62.61
C SER A 906 -26.87 -37.62 -63.65
N ARG A 907 -25.93 -36.66 -63.79
CA ARG A 907 -24.89 -36.70 -64.83
C ARG A 907 -23.54 -37.28 -64.38
N TYR A 908 -23.20 -37.20 -63.10
CA TYR A 908 -21.87 -37.58 -62.56
C TYR A 908 -21.92 -38.40 -61.26
N GLY A 909 -23.09 -38.77 -60.75
CA GLY A 909 -23.27 -39.56 -59.53
C GLY A 909 -23.02 -38.81 -58.21
N TRP A 910 -22.60 -37.54 -58.25
CA TRP A 910 -22.26 -36.75 -57.07
C TRP A 910 -23.48 -36.33 -56.24
N ARG A 911 -23.70 -36.98 -55.10
CA ARG A 911 -24.60 -36.51 -54.02
C ARG A 911 -23.86 -35.54 -53.10
N PHE A 912 -24.49 -34.42 -52.78
CA PHE A 912 -24.00 -33.42 -51.80
C PHE A 912 -24.54 -33.65 -50.39
N ARG A 913 -25.05 -34.86 -50.11
CA ARG A 913 -25.64 -35.25 -48.82
C ARG A 913 -25.34 -36.73 -48.57
N GLU A 914 -24.80 -37.02 -47.39
CA GLU A 914 -24.46 -38.37 -46.95
C GLU A 914 -25.29 -38.70 -45.71
N ASP A 915 -26.42 -39.38 -45.93
CA ASP A 915 -27.22 -39.97 -44.84
C ASP A 915 -26.79 -41.45 -44.70
N ASN A 916 -25.70 -41.71 -43.94
CA ASN A 916 -25.16 -43.06 -43.70
C ASN A 916 -25.76 -43.73 -42.42
N GLU A 917 -26.70 -43.06 -41.74
CA GLU A 917 -27.35 -43.54 -40.53
C GLU A 917 -28.41 -44.63 -40.82
N ASP A 918 -28.73 -45.47 -39.82
CA ASP A 918 -29.71 -46.55 -39.89
C ASP A 918 -29.42 -47.66 -40.94
N MET A 919 -28.16 -47.86 -41.32
CA MET A 919 -27.72 -48.88 -42.30
C MET A 919 -27.97 -50.34 -41.89
N ASP A 920 -28.42 -50.56 -40.65
CA ASP A 920 -28.90 -51.81 -40.06
C ASP A 920 -30.38 -52.10 -40.34
N LYS A 921 -31.26 -51.07 -40.40
CA LYS A 921 -32.70 -51.22 -40.58
C LYS A 921 -33.11 -52.07 -41.79
N PRO A 922 -34.10 -52.99 -41.67
CA PRO A 922 -34.41 -53.96 -42.71
C PRO A 922 -34.84 -53.32 -44.03
N TYR A 923 -35.64 -52.24 -43.97
CA TYR A 923 -36.20 -51.56 -45.14
C TYR A 923 -35.54 -50.20 -45.42
N ASP A 924 -35.37 -49.87 -46.70
CA ASP A 924 -34.86 -48.56 -47.12
C ASP A 924 -35.97 -47.50 -47.06
N ALA A 925 -37.24 -47.88 -47.25
CA ALA A 925 -38.40 -47.05 -46.95
C ALA A 925 -39.69 -47.83 -46.60
N PHE A 926 -40.55 -47.26 -45.76
CA PHE A 926 -41.98 -47.64 -45.65
C PHE A 926 -42.80 -46.81 -46.63
N LEU A 927 -43.82 -47.40 -47.26
CA LEU A 927 -44.71 -46.71 -48.20
C LEU A 927 -46.16 -46.73 -47.69
N SER A 928 -46.64 -45.55 -47.30
CA SER A 928 -48.00 -45.28 -46.82
C SER A 928 -48.85 -44.65 -47.94
N TYR A 929 -50.06 -45.18 -48.14
CA TYR A 929 -50.98 -44.84 -49.24
C TYR A 929 -52.40 -45.35 -48.93
N SER A 930 -53.41 -44.87 -49.65
CA SER A 930 -54.79 -45.38 -49.48
C SER A 930 -54.97 -46.73 -50.17
N GLN A 931 -55.74 -47.64 -49.56
CA GLN A 931 -56.03 -48.94 -50.19
C GLN A 931 -56.77 -48.81 -51.54
N HIS A 932 -57.45 -47.70 -51.77
CA HIS A 932 -58.08 -47.37 -53.05
C HIS A 932 -57.07 -47.00 -54.16
N ASP A 933 -55.84 -46.64 -53.80
CA ASP A 933 -54.76 -46.28 -54.72
C ASP A 933 -53.78 -47.44 -55.00
N LEU A 934 -54.03 -48.62 -54.38
CA LEU A 934 -53.14 -49.79 -54.41
C LEU A 934 -52.72 -50.21 -55.83
N ASP A 935 -53.65 -50.25 -56.78
CA ASP A 935 -53.37 -50.62 -58.17
C ASP A 935 -52.38 -49.64 -58.84
N PHE A 936 -52.51 -48.34 -58.54
CA PHE A 936 -51.57 -47.33 -59.04
C PHE A 936 -50.18 -47.52 -58.42
N ILE A 937 -50.12 -47.74 -57.10
CA ILE A 937 -48.86 -47.97 -56.37
C ILE A 937 -48.11 -49.19 -56.90
N LEU A 938 -48.78 -50.32 -57.06
CA LEU A 938 -48.19 -51.56 -57.55
C LEU A 938 -47.73 -51.48 -59.02
N GLN A 939 -48.38 -50.65 -59.85
CA GLN A 939 -48.04 -50.51 -61.27
C GLN A 939 -47.00 -49.42 -61.57
N HIS A 940 -46.92 -48.36 -60.76
CA HIS A 940 -46.11 -47.16 -61.08
C HIS A 940 -45.05 -46.81 -60.04
N ILE A 941 -45.40 -46.76 -58.76
CA ILE A 941 -44.49 -46.31 -57.70
C ILE A 941 -43.54 -47.43 -57.27
N LEU A 942 -44.08 -48.60 -56.93
CA LEU A 942 -43.29 -49.73 -56.43
C LEU A 942 -42.29 -50.26 -57.46
N PRO A 943 -42.64 -50.49 -58.75
CA PRO A 943 -41.67 -50.92 -59.76
C PRO A 943 -40.56 -49.88 -59.98
N GLY A 944 -40.89 -48.60 -59.85
CA GLY A 944 -39.93 -47.50 -59.96
C GLY A 944 -38.99 -47.33 -58.75
N LEU A 945 -39.10 -48.18 -57.73
CA LEU A 945 -38.21 -48.27 -56.56
C LEU A 945 -37.55 -49.66 -56.43
N GLU A 946 -38.33 -50.74 -56.54
CA GLU A 946 -37.84 -52.13 -56.37
C GLU A 946 -37.12 -52.67 -57.63
N ASN A 947 -37.45 -52.22 -58.86
CA ASN A 947 -36.83 -52.72 -60.10
C ASN A 947 -35.67 -51.82 -60.61
N ARG A 948 -34.90 -51.20 -59.71
CA ARG A 948 -33.70 -50.43 -60.06
C ARG A 948 -32.42 -51.24 -59.84
N GLU A 949 -31.32 -50.77 -60.43
CA GLU A 949 -29.96 -51.20 -60.06
C GLU A 949 -29.23 -50.02 -59.38
N PRO A 950 -28.88 -50.12 -58.08
CA PRO A 950 -29.32 -51.12 -57.11
C PRO A 950 -30.80 -50.93 -56.70
N PRO A 951 -31.50 -51.99 -56.27
CA PRO A 951 -32.90 -51.91 -55.86
C PRO A 951 -33.07 -51.39 -54.43
N PHE A 952 -34.16 -50.68 -54.16
CA PHE A 952 -34.58 -50.31 -52.80
C PHE A 952 -35.52 -51.37 -52.22
N ARG A 953 -35.38 -51.67 -50.92
CA ARG A 953 -36.34 -52.51 -50.17
C ARG A 953 -37.45 -51.65 -49.57
N VAL A 954 -38.68 -51.88 -49.99
CA VAL A 954 -39.86 -51.13 -49.52
C VAL A 954 -40.71 -51.98 -48.58
N CYS A 955 -41.26 -51.40 -47.52
CA CYS A 955 -42.26 -52.06 -46.65
C CYS A 955 -43.68 -51.61 -47.03
N LEU A 956 -44.63 -52.56 -47.11
CA LEU A 956 -46.02 -52.34 -47.52
C LEU A 956 -47.01 -52.98 -46.52
N HIS A 957 -48.01 -52.20 -46.09
CA HIS A 957 -48.99 -52.59 -45.07
C HIS A 957 -49.80 -53.88 -45.39
N HIS A 958 -49.90 -54.28 -46.66
CA HIS A 958 -50.63 -55.50 -47.08
C HIS A 958 -49.73 -56.71 -47.33
N ARG A 959 -48.40 -56.52 -47.38
CA ARG A 959 -47.39 -57.54 -47.72
C ARG A 959 -46.60 -57.97 -46.49
N ASP A 960 -46.22 -56.99 -45.67
CA ASP A 960 -45.13 -57.12 -44.69
C ASP A 960 -45.61 -57.01 -43.22
N PHE A 961 -46.89 -56.66 -42.97
CA PHE A 961 -47.49 -56.59 -41.62
C PHE A 961 -47.77 -57.98 -41.03
N ILE A 962 -47.53 -58.14 -39.72
CA ILE A 962 -47.65 -59.44 -39.03
C ILE A 962 -49.11 -59.72 -38.64
N PRO A 963 -49.74 -60.82 -39.11
CA PRO A 963 -51.12 -61.14 -38.78
C PRO A 963 -51.30 -61.44 -37.29
N GLY A 964 -52.34 -60.85 -36.68
CA GLY A 964 -52.68 -61.03 -35.27
C GLY A 964 -52.12 -59.96 -34.32
N VAL A 965 -51.17 -59.15 -34.79
CA VAL A 965 -50.70 -57.94 -34.09
C VAL A 965 -51.66 -56.76 -34.40
N PRO A 966 -51.97 -55.87 -33.44
CA PRO A 966 -52.77 -54.67 -33.69
C PRO A 966 -52.27 -53.83 -34.88
N ILE A 967 -53.18 -53.32 -35.71
CA ILE A 967 -52.81 -52.58 -36.94
C ILE A 967 -51.98 -51.32 -36.60
N ALA A 968 -52.33 -50.59 -35.55
CA ALA A 968 -51.57 -49.42 -35.09
C ALA A 968 -50.14 -49.77 -34.61
N GLU A 969 -49.92 -50.97 -34.09
CA GLU A 969 -48.60 -51.45 -33.65
C GLU A 969 -47.74 -51.90 -34.84
N ASN A 970 -48.33 -52.61 -35.81
CA ASN A 970 -47.70 -52.89 -37.11
C ASN A 970 -47.26 -51.59 -37.84
N ILE A 971 -48.10 -50.55 -37.83
CA ILE A 971 -47.81 -49.23 -38.41
C ILE A 971 -46.59 -48.59 -37.75
N LEU A 972 -46.56 -48.52 -36.42
CA LEU A 972 -45.45 -47.93 -35.67
C LEU A 972 -44.14 -48.68 -35.93
N ASN A 973 -44.17 -50.02 -35.90
CA ASN A 973 -42.99 -50.85 -36.15
C ASN A 973 -42.48 -50.67 -37.59
N ALA A 974 -43.35 -50.65 -38.60
CA ALA A 974 -42.94 -50.46 -40.00
C ALA A 974 -42.31 -49.08 -40.28
N VAL A 975 -42.74 -48.05 -39.55
CA VAL A 975 -42.14 -46.70 -39.57
C VAL A 975 -40.79 -46.68 -38.84
N GLU A 976 -40.68 -47.27 -37.65
CA GLU A 976 -39.40 -47.33 -36.92
C GLU A 976 -38.35 -48.21 -37.63
N GLU A 977 -38.75 -49.33 -38.26
CA GLU A 977 -37.88 -50.27 -39.01
C GLU A 977 -37.47 -49.82 -40.43
N SER A 978 -37.83 -48.60 -40.83
CA SER A 978 -37.52 -48.05 -42.16
C SER A 978 -36.59 -46.83 -42.11
N ARG A 979 -35.70 -46.66 -43.10
CA ARG A 979 -34.82 -45.46 -43.14
C ARG A 979 -35.54 -44.17 -43.56
N ARG A 980 -36.58 -44.27 -44.38
CA ARG A 980 -37.46 -43.16 -44.79
C ARG A 980 -38.92 -43.62 -44.75
N THR A 981 -39.86 -42.68 -44.67
CA THR A 981 -41.28 -42.97 -44.87
C THR A 981 -41.77 -42.15 -46.05
N ILE A 982 -42.22 -42.84 -47.10
CA ILE A 982 -42.83 -42.24 -48.28
C ILE A 982 -44.35 -42.24 -48.05
N VAL A 983 -44.99 -41.07 -48.18
CA VAL A 983 -46.45 -40.94 -48.11
C VAL A 983 -46.97 -40.47 -49.45
N VAL A 984 -47.87 -41.25 -50.06
CA VAL A 984 -48.53 -40.88 -51.32
C VAL A 984 -49.88 -40.27 -51.01
N VAL A 985 -49.97 -38.95 -51.14
CA VAL A 985 -51.16 -38.18 -50.80
C VAL A 985 -52.04 -38.02 -52.04
N SER A 986 -53.25 -38.55 -51.93
CA SER A 986 -54.40 -38.40 -52.82
C SER A 986 -55.61 -37.92 -52.01
N ARG A 987 -56.75 -37.63 -52.63
CA ARG A 987 -58.00 -37.40 -51.88
C ARG A 987 -58.41 -38.65 -51.10
N ASN A 988 -58.26 -39.84 -51.70
CA ASN A 988 -58.51 -41.13 -51.05
C ASN A 988 -57.61 -41.39 -49.82
N PHE A 989 -56.44 -40.72 -49.73
CA PHE A 989 -55.55 -40.77 -48.57
C PHE A 989 -56.06 -39.88 -47.43
N LEU A 990 -56.54 -38.67 -47.76
CA LEU A 990 -57.04 -37.72 -46.76
C LEU A 990 -58.30 -38.24 -46.05
N ASP A 991 -59.20 -38.88 -46.80
CA ASP A 991 -60.47 -39.43 -46.28
C ASP A 991 -60.32 -40.74 -45.47
N SER A 992 -59.09 -41.23 -45.25
CA SER A 992 -58.81 -42.52 -44.59
C SER A 992 -58.19 -42.34 -43.21
N ASP A 993 -58.95 -42.65 -42.15
CA ASP A 993 -58.52 -42.58 -40.74
C ASP A 993 -57.20 -43.33 -40.47
N TRP A 994 -57.02 -44.50 -41.12
CA TRP A 994 -55.79 -45.29 -40.98
C TRP A 994 -54.59 -44.63 -41.65
N CYS A 995 -54.78 -43.99 -42.79
CA CYS A 995 -53.74 -43.23 -43.49
C CYS A 995 -53.34 -41.96 -42.72
N GLN A 996 -54.30 -41.32 -42.04
CA GLN A 996 -54.00 -40.24 -41.10
C GLN A 996 -53.16 -40.73 -39.91
N LEU A 997 -53.43 -41.91 -39.36
CA LEU A 997 -52.62 -42.53 -38.30
C LEU A 997 -51.18 -42.84 -38.77
N GLU A 998 -51.02 -43.41 -39.97
CA GLU A 998 -49.69 -43.67 -40.58
C GLU A 998 -48.90 -42.36 -40.78
N PHE A 999 -49.55 -41.32 -41.29
CA PHE A 999 -48.95 -40.00 -41.45
C PHE A 999 -48.54 -39.39 -40.10
N GLN A 1000 -49.39 -39.44 -39.09
CA GLN A 1000 -49.11 -38.89 -37.76
C GLN A 1000 -47.95 -39.63 -37.06
N ALA A 1001 -47.85 -40.96 -37.21
CA ALA A 1001 -46.70 -41.72 -36.72
C ALA A 1001 -45.39 -41.28 -37.37
N ALA A 1002 -45.36 -41.16 -38.71
CA ALA A 1002 -44.18 -40.73 -39.44
C ALA A 1002 -43.80 -39.26 -39.16
N HIS A 1003 -44.79 -38.38 -39.02
CA HIS A 1003 -44.57 -36.98 -38.65
C HIS A 1003 -44.03 -36.84 -37.22
N ALA A 1004 -44.57 -37.60 -36.27
CA ALA A 1004 -44.06 -37.66 -34.89
C ALA A 1004 -42.61 -38.14 -34.82
N GLN A 1005 -42.22 -39.12 -35.65
CA GLN A 1005 -40.82 -39.57 -35.74
C GLN A 1005 -39.89 -38.44 -36.24
N VAL A 1006 -40.28 -37.71 -37.29
CA VAL A 1006 -39.52 -36.55 -37.82
C VAL A 1006 -39.33 -35.47 -36.74
N LEU A 1007 -40.35 -35.20 -35.93
CA LEU A 1007 -40.24 -34.26 -34.80
C LEU A 1007 -39.36 -34.78 -33.66
N ARG A 1008 -39.44 -36.08 -33.34
CA ARG A 1008 -38.69 -36.74 -32.26
C ARG A 1008 -37.19 -36.84 -32.57
N GLU A 1009 -36.85 -37.27 -33.77
CA GLU A 1009 -35.46 -37.49 -34.20
C GLU A 1009 -34.82 -36.24 -34.81
N ARG A 1010 -35.61 -35.19 -35.11
CA ARG A 1010 -35.19 -33.96 -35.82
C ARG A 1010 -34.59 -34.18 -37.21
N ALA A 1011 -34.66 -35.40 -37.74
CA ALA A 1011 -34.22 -35.77 -39.07
C ALA A 1011 -35.40 -35.69 -40.06
N ASN A 1012 -35.17 -35.14 -41.26
CA ASN A 1012 -36.21 -35.10 -42.30
C ASN A 1012 -36.34 -36.47 -43.00
N ARG A 1013 -37.08 -37.39 -42.38
CA ARG A 1013 -37.29 -38.78 -42.83
C ARG A 1013 -38.50 -38.97 -43.75
N LEU A 1014 -39.41 -37.99 -43.78
CA LEU A 1014 -40.68 -38.03 -44.51
C LEU A 1014 -40.51 -37.54 -45.95
N ILE A 1015 -41.02 -38.30 -46.91
CA ILE A 1015 -41.03 -37.96 -48.34
C ILE A 1015 -42.50 -37.95 -48.80
N MET A 1016 -43.08 -36.76 -49.01
CA MET A 1016 -44.43 -36.66 -49.55
C MET A 1016 -44.43 -36.67 -51.08
N ILE A 1017 -45.27 -37.53 -51.66
CA ILE A 1017 -45.58 -37.56 -53.09
C ILE A 1017 -47.05 -37.14 -53.25
N LEU A 1018 -47.32 -36.06 -53.99
CA LEU A 1018 -48.68 -35.69 -54.39
C LEU A 1018 -49.05 -36.45 -55.68
N LEU A 1019 -50.12 -37.23 -55.63
CA LEU A 1019 -50.63 -37.97 -56.79
C LEU A 1019 -51.47 -37.09 -57.73
N GLU A 1020 -52.17 -36.11 -57.15
CA GLU A 1020 -53.06 -35.16 -57.82
C GLU A 1020 -52.96 -33.78 -57.13
N ASP A 1021 -53.44 -32.71 -57.77
CA ASP A 1021 -53.55 -31.41 -57.10
C ASP A 1021 -54.69 -31.43 -56.06
N ILE A 1022 -54.29 -31.39 -54.79
CA ILE A 1022 -55.14 -31.32 -53.60
C ILE A 1022 -55.30 -29.85 -53.19
N PRO A 1023 -56.54 -29.33 -53.03
CA PRO A 1023 -56.74 -27.98 -52.50
C PRO A 1023 -56.19 -27.88 -51.07
N VAL A 1024 -55.37 -26.86 -50.82
CA VAL A 1024 -54.64 -26.69 -49.56
C VAL A 1024 -55.58 -26.44 -48.36
N ASP A 1025 -56.85 -26.08 -48.61
CA ASP A 1025 -57.86 -25.90 -47.57
C ASP A 1025 -58.61 -27.19 -47.16
N ASP A 1026 -58.61 -28.22 -48.02
CA ASP A 1026 -59.22 -29.53 -47.74
C ASP A 1026 -58.24 -30.47 -46.99
N ALA A 1027 -56.96 -30.11 -46.90
CA ALA A 1027 -55.93 -30.90 -46.23
C ALA A 1027 -55.95 -30.73 -44.68
N PRO A 1028 -55.79 -31.83 -43.91
CA PRO A 1028 -55.59 -31.77 -42.46
C PRO A 1028 -54.43 -30.83 -42.06
N PRO A 1029 -54.47 -30.19 -40.87
CA PRO A 1029 -53.52 -29.13 -40.50
C PRO A 1029 -52.04 -29.51 -40.63
N ASP A 1030 -51.71 -30.75 -40.27
CA ASP A 1030 -50.34 -31.26 -40.27
C ASP A 1030 -49.80 -31.42 -41.70
N ILE A 1031 -50.62 -31.94 -42.62
CA ILE A 1031 -50.30 -32.05 -44.06
C ILE A 1031 -50.27 -30.67 -44.73
N LYS A 1032 -51.21 -29.78 -44.35
CA LYS A 1032 -51.35 -28.43 -44.89
C LYS A 1032 -50.05 -27.61 -44.79
N HIS A 1033 -49.27 -27.78 -43.72
CA HIS A 1033 -47.98 -27.09 -43.56
C HIS A 1033 -46.92 -27.53 -44.58
N TYR A 1034 -46.84 -28.83 -44.90
CA TYR A 1034 -45.92 -29.34 -45.95
C TYR A 1034 -46.35 -28.91 -47.35
N LEU A 1035 -47.67 -28.81 -47.61
CA LEU A 1035 -48.18 -28.26 -48.88
C LEU A 1035 -47.85 -26.77 -49.04
N GLN A 1036 -48.01 -25.97 -47.98
CA GLN A 1036 -47.68 -24.54 -48.01
C GLN A 1036 -46.18 -24.25 -48.19
N THR A 1037 -45.30 -25.14 -47.73
CA THR A 1037 -43.84 -25.00 -47.88
C THR A 1037 -43.29 -25.53 -49.21
N ASN A 1038 -44.13 -26.14 -50.06
CA ASN A 1038 -43.72 -26.77 -51.32
C ASN A 1038 -42.57 -27.80 -51.17
N THR A 1039 -42.59 -28.56 -50.08
CA THR A 1039 -41.56 -29.55 -49.72
C THR A 1039 -41.86 -30.97 -50.21
N TYR A 1040 -42.81 -31.12 -51.14
CA TYR A 1040 -43.31 -32.39 -51.69
C TYR A 1040 -42.92 -32.58 -53.16
N LEU A 1041 -42.95 -33.82 -53.64
CA LEU A 1041 -42.75 -34.18 -55.05
C LEU A 1041 -44.11 -34.37 -55.74
N ARG A 1042 -44.30 -33.80 -56.93
CA ARG A 1042 -45.53 -33.98 -57.74
C ARG A 1042 -45.37 -35.14 -58.71
N TRP A 1043 -46.28 -36.10 -58.70
CA TRP A 1043 -46.32 -37.12 -59.75
C TRP A 1043 -46.54 -36.46 -61.12
N GLY A 1044 -45.76 -36.87 -62.13
CA GLY A 1044 -45.76 -36.25 -63.46
C GLY A 1044 -44.77 -35.10 -63.68
N ASP A 1045 -44.03 -34.64 -62.66
CA ASP A 1045 -42.92 -33.69 -62.84
C ASP A 1045 -41.87 -34.25 -63.83
N GLU A 1046 -41.36 -33.41 -64.75
CA GLU A 1046 -40.40 -33.79 -65.81
C GLU A 1046 -39.15 -34.54 -65.28
N ARG A 1047 -38.76 -34.27 -64.02
CA ARG A 1047 -37.62 -34.88 -63.33
C ARG A 1047 -38.01 -35.59 -62.03
N PHE A 1048 -39.27 -36.01 -61.89
CA PHE A 1048 -39.80 -36.66 -60.68
C PHE A 1048 -38.88 -37.78 -60.18
N TRP A 1049 -38.50 -38.71 -61.06
CA TRP A 1049 -37.64 -39.85 -60.70
C TRP A 1049 -36.21 -39.47 -60.34
N GLU A 1050 -35.62 -38.44 -60.97
CA GLU A 1050 -34.29 -37.95 -60.59
C GLU A 1050 -34.31 -37.35 -59.18
N ARG A 1051 -35.35 -36.55 -58.89
CA ARG A 1051 -35.53 -35.88 -57.59
C ARG A 1051 -35.89 -36.88 -56.48
N LEU A 1052 -36.77 -37.85 -56.75
CA LEU A 1052 -37.12 -38.90 -55.80
C LEU A 1052 -35.91 -39.78 -55.45
N VAL A 1053 -35.15 -40.25 -56.45
CA VAL A 1053 -33.93 -41.04 -56.17
C VAL A 1053 -32.84 -40.20 -55.51
N TYR A 1054 -32.75 -38.89 -55.78
CA TYR A 1054 -31.80 -38.03 -55.06
C TYR A 1054 -32.06 -37.97 -53.55
N VAL A 1055 -33.33 -38.01 -53.11
CA VAL A 1055 -33.71 -37.94 -51.67
C VAL A 1055 -33.85 -39.29 -50.95
N MET A 1056 -33.87 -40.40 -51.68
CA MET A 1056 -33.78 -41.75 -51.11
C MET A 1056 -32.41 -42.02 -50.47
N PRO A 1057 -32.26 -42.95 -49.50
CA PRO A 1057 -30.97 -43.30 -48.90
C PRO A 1057 -29.95 -43.84 -49.93
N ARG A 1058 -28.71 -44.13 -49.50
CA ARG A 1058 -27.77 -44.91 -50.33
C ARG A 1058 -28.18 -46.40 -50.30
N PRO A 1059 -28.23 -47.10 -51.44
CA PRO A 1059 -28.38 -48.55 -51.45
C PRO A 1059 -27.12 -49.24 -50.91
N ARG A 1060 -27.28 -50.34 -50.17
CA ARG A 1060 -26.24 -51.00 -49.34
C ARG A 1060 -24.99 -51.54 -50.06
N HIS A 1061 -24.90 -51.55 -51.40
CA HIS A 1061 -23.88 -52.31 -52.14
C HIS A 1061 -22.64 -51.52 -52.60
N SER A 1062 -22.42 -50.28 -52.12
CA SER A 1062 -21.45 -49.35 -52.73
C SER A 1062 -20.08 -49.17 -52.02
N GLU A 1063 -19.74 -49.94 -50.98
CA GLU A 1063 -18.62 -49.60 -50.08
C GLU A 1063 -17.27 -50.31 -50.34
N GLU A 1064 -17.21 -51.39 -51.14
CA GLU A 1064 -16.00 -52.22 -51.29
C GLU A 1064 -14.84 -51.61 -52.11
N LEU A 1065 -14.98 -50.40 -52.69
CA LEU A 1065 -14.09 -49.89 -53.75
C LEU A 1065 -13.06 -48.81 -53.34
N VAL A 1066 -13.02 -48.37 -52.09
CA VAL A 1066 -12.25 -47.16 -51.69
C VAL A 1066 -10.89 -47.43 -51.02
N GLN A 1067 -10.62 -48.65 -50.52
CA GLN A 1067 -9.53 -48.91 -49.56
C GLN A 1067 -8.08 -48.96 -50.10
N ASN A 1068 -7.79 -48.71 -51.38
CA ASN A 1068 -6.49 -49.05 -51.99
C ASN A 1068 -5.76 -47.91 -52.73
N MET A 1069 -5.48 -46.76 -52.08
CA MET A 1069 -4.60 -45.70 -52.66
C MET A 1069 -3.73 -44.89 -51.66
N GLU A 1070 -3.40 -45.39 -50.46
CA GLU A 1070 -2.50 -44.69 -49.52
C GLU A 1070 -1.27 -45.52 -49.08
N GLN A 1071 -0.08 -45.10 -49.55
CA GLN A 1071 1.30 -45.44 -49.12
C GLN A 1071 2.24 -44.58 -50.00
N GLU A 1072 3.27 -43.86 -49.54
CA GLU A 1072 3.99 -43.76 -48.25
C GLU A 1072 4.21 -42.27 -47.80
N PRO A 1073 4.67 -41.98 -46.56
CA PRO A 1073 4.52 -40.66 -45.92
C PRO A 1073 5.79 -39.77 -45.84
N LEU A 1074 5.67 -38.61 -45.16
CA LEU A 1074 6.71 -37.58 -44.94
C LEU A 1074 7.52 -37.78 -43.63
N GLU A 1075 8.64 -37.06 -43.54
CA GLU A 1075 9.59 -36.94 -42.41
C GLU A 1075 9.86 -35.44 -42.12
N ILE A 1076 10.16 -34.90 -40.92
CA ILE A 1076 9.86 -35.12 -39.47
C ILE A 1076 10.17 -33.72 -38.77
N PRO A 1077 10.47 -33.51 -37.46
CA PRO A 1077 10.14 -34.20 -36.18
C PRO A 1077 9.56 -33.29 -35.05
N GLU A 1078 9.13 -33.95 -33.97
CA GLU A 1078 9.21 -33.65 -32.51
C GLU A 1078 9.06 -32.18 -32.00
N ILE A 1079 8.08 -31.78 -31.18
CA ILE A 1079 7.44 -32.32 -29.95
C ILE A 1079 8.19 -31.97 -28.65
N CYS A 1080 7.54 -31.16 -27.79
CA CYS A 1080 7.45 -31.45 -26.35
C CYS A 1080 6.28 -30.71 -25.68
N GLN A 1081 5.27 -31.45 -25.21
CA GLN A 1081 4.34 -31.03 -24.16
C GLN A 1081 4.25 -32.17 -23.14
N GLN A 1082 4.31 -31.83 -21.86
CA GLN A 1082 3.63 -32.58 -20.81
C GLN A 1082 2.31 -31.82 -20.49
N THR A 1083 1.27 -32.38 -19.90
CA THR A 1083 1.15 -33.58 -19.04
C THR A 1083 -0.20 -34.29 -19.25
N THR A 1084 -0.27 -35.58 -18.92
CA THR A 1084 -1.33 -36.16 -18.06
C THR A 1084 -0.87 -37.52 -17.50
N THR A 1085 -0.80 -37.61 -16.17
CA THR A 1085 -1.01 -38.82 -15.33
C THR A 1085 -0.80 -40.21 -15.95
N VAL A 1086 0.25 -40.93 -15.52
CA VAL A 1086 0.25 -41.76 -14.29
C VAL A 1086 1.63 -41.64 -13.63
#